data_AF-A0A937NAI3-F1
#
_entry.id   AF-A0A937NAI3-F1
#
_cell.length_a   1.000
_cell.length_b   1.000
_cell.length_c   1.000
_cell.angle_alpha   90.00
_cell.angle_beta   90.00
_cell.angle_gamma   90.00
#
_symmetry.space_group_name_H-M   'P 1'
#
loop_
_entity.id
_entity.type
_entity.pdbx_description
1 polymer ?
#
loop_
_entity_poly.entity_id
_entity_poly.type
_entity_poly.pdbx_seq_one_letter_code
_entity_poly.pdbx_strand_id
1 'polypeptide(L)'
;MGAHRMNIWAVSDAQRWLEWSCRLGPEDGETDLMKAACFRHLGQKDRWAEAMQSAEQKGMPAQQIQQESSIALIQSGEVEEGAERQMFALIEAGVPRQDAVAAFVHGCLTRDEHERAERMLDAWTADAPDDAHNAYMWGVYWSHVNETSKAMDAFENALAKEPSHELAWTAIAELHEKQGRLDEALETFVESAIRFAESENARTGLARVLRKLARADEARTVLATCASLAEPSSAVNIEMGRIELECGNYQKAERSFAGVQPDALTPDDIVSLGITVALAGRPTRADRLFALVTDNRYASAVSADLQIRLALDPNAREATDELKRLAQSSLSKTALANWLEVDLNELGKSTRTSISAAELYAQHCGACHGAEGDGNGRAARYLFPKPLDLRRERFRLVSASNAIPTQEDVEAVINRGMPGTSMTSFEDLSQDAQRLLAQEVLRLRREGIREEYVAMLKEEGEEIDEHDVQAVVEHLTTPREVIQVPRFGPANSKTIEKGKGLYFSQTCDSCHGKDGHGDQNLLLFDDRRRPTRARDLVCEPFRGGHEPEAIYLRILLGMPGTPHPAIKSITHEQCISLTHYCRALAREPTRTLTNHQRALQATGHAYLSALPDPRRPEYAEPTHESSSARHGGSPIYASALQKKPAGATHANGS
;
A
#
# COMPACT_ATOMS: atom_id res chain seq x y z
N MET A 1 -29.20 -25.68 17.74
CA MET A 1 -29.19 -24.22 17.47
C MET A 1 -28.23 -23.90 16.32
N GLY A 2 -26.96 -24.35 16.39
CA GLY A 2 -26.00 -24.21 15.28
C GLY A 2 -26.53 -24.65 13.91
N ALA A 3 -27.08 -25.87 13.80
CA ALA A 3 -27.67 -26.36 12.54
C ALA A 3 -28.79 -25.45 11.98
N HIS A 4 -29.63 -24.91 12.85
CA HIS A 4 -30.68 -23.98 12.43
C HIS A 4 -30.11 -22.65 11.93
N ARG A 5 -29.03 -22.15 12.54
CA ARG A 5 -28.33 -20.94 12.06
C ARG A 5 -27.65 -21.16 10.71
N MET A 6 -27.08 -22.35 10.47
CA MET A 6 -26.56 -22.73 9.15
C MET A 6 -27.65 -22.72 8.09
N ASN A 7 -28.85 -23.24 8.39
CA ASN A 7 -29.95 -23.30 7.43
C ASN A 7 -30.45 -21.91 6.97
N ILE A 8 -30.27 -20.88 7.80
CA ILE A 8 -30.62 -19.48 7.47
C ILE A 8 -29.39 -18.66 7.03
N TRP A 9 -28.27 -19.34 6.74
CA TRP A 9 -27.02 -18.74 6.25
C TRP A 9 -26.40 -17.69 7.17
N ALA A 10 -26.67 -17.79 8.46
CA ALA A 10 -26.00 -17.04 9.52
C ALA A 10 -24.81 -17.87 10.04
N VAL A 11 -23.77 -18.00 9.21
CA VAL A 11 -22.70 -19.00 9.36
C VAL A 11 -21.82 -18.73 10.59
N SER A 12 -21.42 -17.48 10.83
CA SER A 12 -20.65 -17.12 12.02
C SER A 12 -21.46 -17.23 13.32
N ASP A 13 -22.78 -16.98 13.27
CA ASP A 13 -23.66 -17.26 14.41
C ASP A 13 -23.73 -18.78 14.69
N ALA A 14 -23.74 -19.61 13.64
CA ALA A 14 -23.69 -21.06 13.80
C ALA A 14 -22.40 -21.50 14.49
N GLN A 15 -21.24 -20.97 14.06
CA GLN A 15 -19.94 -21.25 14.67
C GLN A 15 -19.94 -20.93 16.17
N ARG A 16 -20.49 -19.78 16.57
CA ARG A 16 -20.63 -19.41 17.98
C ARG A 16 -21.39 -20.48 18.77
N TRP A 17 -22.50 -21.00 18.25
CA TRP A 17 -23.23 -22.07 18.92
C TRP A 17 -22.47 -23.40 18.95
N LEU A 18 -21.71 -23.70 17.90
CA LEU A 18 -20.86 -24.89 17.84
C LEU A 18 -19.70 -24.81 18.84
N GLU A 19 -19.14 -23.64 19.11
CA GLU A 19 -18.15 -23.46 20.18
C GLU A 19 -18.70 -23.74 21.58
N TRP A 20 -19.97 -23.41 21.83
CA TRP A 20 -20.65 -23.82 23.07
C TRP A 20 -20.85 -25.33 23.10
N SER A 21 -21.19 -25.94 21.96
CA SER A 21 -21.29 -27.41 21.83
C SER A 21 -19.96 -28.09 22.16
N CYS A 22 -18.84 -27.65 21.57
CA CYS A 22 -17.50 -28.17 21.86
C CYS A 22 -17.13 -28.07 23.35
N ARG A 23 -17.54 -27.00 24.04
CA ARG A 23 -17.25 -26.83 25.47
C ARG A 23 -18.03 -27.80 26.36
N LEU A 24 -19.24 -28.17 25.94
CA LEU A 24 -20.12 -29.08 26.69
C LEU A 24 -19.86 -30.56 26.33
N GLY A 25 -19.41 -30.82 25.11
CA GLY A 25 -19.06 -32.14 24.58
C GLY A 25 -17.79 -32.08 23.74
N PRO A 26 -16.59 -32.06 24.34
CA PRO A 26 -15.34 -31.90 23.60
C PRO A 26 -15.00 -33.08 22.69
N GLU A 27 -15.54 -34.27 22.97
CA GLU A 27 -15.34 -35.49 22.19
C GLU A 27 -16.39 -35.69 21.08
N ASP A 28 -17.29 -34.71 20.87
CA ASP A 28 -18.31 -34.81 19.84
C ASP A 28 -17.75 -34.44 18.45
N GLY A 29 -17.44 -35.47 17.66
CA GLY A 29 -16.95 -35.31 16.29
C GLY A 29 -17.98 -34.71 15.32
N GLU A 30 -19.29 -34.79 15.62
CA GLU A 30 -20.34 -34.21 14.77
C GLU A 30 -20.27 -32.68 14.79
N THR A 31 -20.04 -32.11 15.97
CA THR A 31 -19.81 -30.67 16.14
C THR A 31 -18.62 -30.18 15.29
N ASP A 32 -17.51 -30.93 15.25
CA ASP A 32 -16.34 -30.53 14.45
C ASP A 32 -16.56 -30.69 12.94
N LEU A 33 -17.30 -31.71 12.51
CA LEU A 33 -17.70 -31.83 11.11
C LEU A 33 -18.60 -30.66 10.67
N MET A 34 -19.53 -30.22 11.53
CA MET A 34 -20.34 -29.03 11.28
C MET A 34 -19.50 -27.75 11.22
N LYS A 35 -18.45 -27.64 12.06
CA LYS A 35 -17.50 -26.52 12.00
C LYS A 35 -16.73 -26.54 10.68
N ALA A 36 -16.30 -27.71 10.21
CA ALA A 36 -15.68 -27.86 8.90
C ALA A 36 -16.61 -27.31 7.79
N ALA A 37 -17.87 -27.73 7.76
CA ALA A 37 -18.84 -27.18 6.80
C ALA A 37 -18.97 -25.65 6.88
N CYS A 38 -19.03 -25.07 8.09
CA CYS A 38 -19.03 -23.60 8.27
C CYS A 38 -17.76 -22.95 7.69
N PHE A 39 -16.58 -23.50 7.97
CA PHE A 39 -15.30 -22.99 7.44
C PHE A 39 -15.23 -23.10 5.92
N ARG A 40 -15.79 -24.16 5.32
CA ARG A 40 -15.89 -24.31 3.86
C ARG A 40 -16.77 -23.22 3.24
N HIS A 41 -17.93 -22.92 3.82
CA HIS A 41 -18.80 -21.85 3.34
C HIS A 41 -18.15 -20.46 3.45
N LEU A 42 -17.33 -20.24 4.48
CA LEU A 42 -16.59 -19.00 4.70
C LEU A 42 -15.26 -18.90 3.91
N GLY A 43 -14.86 -19.97 3.19
CA GLY A 43 -13.61 -20.05 2.45
C GLY A 43 -12.34 -20.19 3.33
N GLN A 44 -12.49 -20.56 4.61
CA GLN A 44 -11.41 -20.69 5.58
C GLN A 44 -10.74 -22.07 5.49
N LYS A 45 -9.94 -22.29 4.43
CA LYS A 45 -9.32 -23.60 4.11
C LYS A 45 -8.48 -24.20 5.23
N ASP A 46 -7.67 -23.39 5.90
CA ASP A 46 -6.77 -23.85 6.97
C ASP A 46 -7.58 -24.46 8.14
N ARG A 47 -8.60 -23.74 8.60
CA ARG A 47 -9.48 -24.17 9.69
C ARG A 47 -10.40 -25.32 9.29
N TRP A 48 -10.78 -25.39 8.02
CA TRP A 48 -11.51 -26.53 7.47
C TRP A 48 -10.69 -27.82 7.62
N ALA A 49 -9.41 -27.80 7.23
CA ALA A 49 -8.55 -28.97 7.33
C ALA A 49 -8.35 -29.44 8.78
N GLU A 50 -8.13 -28.51 9.70
CA GLU A 50 -8.00 -28.80 11.14
C GLU A 50 -9.30 -29.39 11.73
N ALA A 51 -10.45 -28.82 11.39
CA ALA A 51 -11.75 -29.31 11.84
C ALA A 51 -12.05 -30.72 11.30
N MET A 52 -11.71 -30.99 10.03
CA MET A 52 -11.84 -32.31 9.42
C MET A 52 -10.98 -33.35 10.13
N GLN A 53 -9.72 -33.02 10.42
CA GLN A 53 -8.82 -33.90 11.16
C GLN A 53 -9.34 -34.17 12.58
N SER A 54 -9.86 -33.15 13.26
CA SER A 54 -10.42 -33.29 14.61
C SER A 54 -11.66 -34.18 14.61
N ALA A 55 -12.56 -34.00 13.64
CA ALA A 55 -13.76 -34.82 13.48
C ALA A 55 -13.42 -36.30 13.24
N GLU A 56 -12.43 -36.59 12.40
CA GLU A 56 -11.94 -37.96 12.17
C GLU A 56 -11.35 -38.58 13.44
N GLN A 57 -10.50 -37.84 14.17
CA GLN A 57 -9.90 -38.30 15.42
C GLN A 57 -10.94 -38.60 16.52
N LYS A 58 -12.06 -37.86 16.52
CA LYS A 58 -13.18 -38.05 17.45
C LYS A 58 -14.16 -39.14 17.00
N GLY A 59 -13.79 -39.93 15.99
CA GLY A 59 -14.51 -41.15 15.62
C GLY A 59 -15.69 -40.92 14.68
N MET A 60 -15.73 -39.81 13.94
CA MET A 60 -16.72 -39.65 12.89
C MET A 60 -16.65 -40.77 11.84
N PRO A 61 -17.78 -41.29 11.36
CA PRO A 61 -17.80 -42.29 10.31
C PRO A 61 -17.01 -41.82 9.08
N ALA A 62 -16.11 -42.67 8.58
CA ALA A 62 -15.27 -42.38 7.41
C ALA A 62 -16.09 -41.93 6.18
N GLN A 63 -17.32 -42.44 6.04
CA GLN A 63 -18.25 -42.04 4.99
C GLN A 63 -18.60 -40.55 5.07
N GLN A 64 -18.86 -40.00 6.26
CA GLN A 64 -19.24 -38.59 6.44
C GLN A 64 -18.04 -37.65 6.23
N ILE A 65 -16.85 -38.06 6.69
CA ILE A 65 -15.59 -37.36 6.40
C ILE A 65 -15.32 -37.34 4.89
N GLN A 66 -15.53 -38.47 4.21
CA GLN A 66 -15.36 -38.56 2.76
C GLN A 66 -16.38 -37.70 2.00
N GLN A 67 -17.64 -37.62 2.48
CA GLN A 67 -18.66 -36.76 1.89
C GLN A 67 -18.23 -35.28 1.93
N GLU A 68 -17.87 -34.76 3.10
CA GLU A 68 -17.45 -33.35 3.24
C GLU A 68 -16.16 -33.06 2.44
N SER A 69 -15.21 -34.00 2.41
CA SER A 69 -14.01 -33.90 1.57
C SER A 69 -14.35 -33.84 0.08
N SER A 70 -15.34 -34.63 -0.37
CA SER A 70 -15.78 -34.64 -1.76
C SER A 70 -16.46 -33.32 -2.15
N ILE A 71 -17.26 -32.73 -1.24
CA ILE A 71 -17.88 -31.42 -1.47
C ILE A 71 -16.80 -30.34 -1.62
N ALA A 72 -15.80 -30.32 -0.75
CA ALA A 72 -14.69 -29.38 -0.83
C ALA A 72 -13.89 -29.50 -2.13
N LEU A 73 -13.64 -30.73 -2.60
CA LEU A 73 -12.92 -31.00 -3.85
C LEU A 73 -13.72 -30.59 -5.10
N ILE A 74 -15.04 -30.80 -5.10
CA ILE A 74 -15.92 -30.29 -6.15
C ILE A 74 -15.90 -28.75 -6.14
N GLN A 75 -16.03 -28.14 -4.96
CA GLN A 75 -16.04 -26.69 -4.79
C GLN A 75 -14.74 -26.01 -5.25
N SER A 76 -13.59 -26.67 -5.11
CA SER A 76 -12.29 -26.12 -5.55
C SER A 76 -12.07 -26.17 -7.06
N GLY A 77 -12.93 -26.88 -7.81
CA GLY A 77 -12.78 -27.08 -9.26
C GLY A 77 -11.70 -28.09 -9.66
N GLU A 78 -11.16 -28.84 -8.69
CA GLU A 78 -10.16 -29.89 -8.94
C GLU A 78 -10.75 -31.14 -9.61
N VAL A 79 -12.07 -31.34 -9.48
CA VAL A 79 -12.79 -32.41 -10.19
C VAL A 79 -13.40 -31.84 -11.48
N GLU A 80 -12.82 -32.19 -12.61
CA GLU A 80 -13.35 -31.83 -13.93
C GLU A 80 -14.36 -32.88 -14.43
N GLU A 81 -13.89 -34.11 -14.62
CA GLU A 81 -14.70 -35.20 -15.12
C GLU A 81 -15.50 -35.84 -13.98
N GLY A 82 -16.81 -35.96 -14.18
CA GLY A 82 -17.69 -36.65 -13.24
C GLY A 82 -18.08 -35.84 -12.00
N ALA A 83 -17.70 -34.56 -11.88
CA ALA A 83 -18.13 -33.68 -10.79
C ALA A 83 -19.65 -33.67 -10.59
N GLU A 84 -20.40 -33.63 -11.70
CA GLU A 84 -21.88 -33.64 -11.69
C GLU A 84 -22.43 -34.98 -11.17
N ARG A 85 -21.83 -36.10 -11.59
CA ARG A 85 -22.20 -37.43 -11.09
C ARG A 85 -21.90 -37.57 -9.60
N GLN A 86 -20.76 -37.05 -9.16
CA GLN A 86 -20.37 -37.06 -7.74
C GLN A 86 -21.30 -36.16 -6.91
N MET A 87 -21.67 -34.98 -7.42
CA MET A 87 -22.67 -34.10 -6.82
C MET A 87 -23.99 -34.84 -6.60
N PHE A 88 -24.52 -35.51 -7.63
CA PHE A 88 -25.77 -36.29 -7.48
C PHE A 88 -25.62 -37.45 -6.49
N ALA A 89 -24.49 -38.17 -6.50
CA ALA A 89 -24.23 -39.23 -5.54
C ALA A 89 -24.16 -38.73 -4.08
N LEU A 90 -23.64 -37.52 -3.86
CA LEU A 90 -23.64 -36.88 -2.54
C LEU A 90 -25.07 -36.57 -2.06
N ILE A 91 -25.92 -36.06 -2.96
CA ILE A 91 -27.33 -35.78 -2.67
C ILE A 91 -28.07 -37.08 -2.32
N GLU A 92 -27.87 -38.14 -3.10
CA GLU A 92 -28.45 -39.47 -2.83
C GLU A 92 -27.96 -40.05 -1.50
N ALA A 93 -26.72 -39.73 -1.10
CA ALA A 93 -26.14 -40.14 0.17
C ALA A 93 -26.54 -39.25 1.36
N GLY A 94 -27.45 -38.29 1.17
CA GLY A 94 -28.06 -37.49 2.23
C GLY A 94 -27.41 -36.12 2.48
N VAL A 95 -26.44 -35.70 1.66
CA VAL A 95 -25.90 -34.33 1.73
C VAL A 95 -26.99 -33.34 1.32
N PRO A 96 -27.16 -32.20 2.02
CA PRO A 96 -28.12 -31.18 1.63
C PRO A 96 -27.92 -30.74 0.17
N ARG A 97 -29.01 -30.77 -0.61
CA ARG A 97 -28.99 -30.41 -2.04
C ARG A 97 -28.33 -29.06 -2.30
N GLN A 98 -28.68 -28.06 -1.48
CA GLN A 98 -28.12 -26.71 -1.57
C GLN A 98 -26.59 -26.68 -1.46
N ASP A 99 -25.99 -27.49 -0.58
CA ASP A 99 -24.54 -27.51 -0.36
C ASP A 99 -23.82 -28.18 -1.52
N ALA A 100 -24.35 -29.33 -1.98
CA ALA A 100 -23.77 -30.06 -3.11
C ALA A 100 -23.86 -29.26 -4.41
N VAL A 101 -25.01 -28.63 -4.68
CA VAL A 101 -25.23 -27.83 -5.89
C VAL A 101 -24.40 -26.54 -5.85
N ALA A 102 -24.35 -25.83 -4.72
CA ALA A 102 -23.51 -24.63 -4.59
C ALA A 102 -22.03 -24.95 -4.79
N ALA A 103 -21.54 -26.06 -4.21
CA ALA A 103 -20.18 -26.54 -4.44
C ALA A 103 -19.91 -26.80 -5.93
N PHE A 104 -20.82 -27.50 -6.62
CA PHE A 104 -20.69 -27.76 -8.06
C PHE A 104 -20.66 -26.47 -8.88
N VAL A 105 -21.55 -25.51 -8.61
CA VAL A 105 -21.59 -24.21 -9.29
C VAL A 105 -20.27 -23.45 -9.07
N HIS A 106 -19.75 -23.39 -7.84
CA HIS A 106 -18.45 -22.79 -7.55
C HIS A 106 -17.30 -23.45 -8.32
N GLY A 107 -17.29 -24.79 -8.39
CA GLY A 107 -16.32 -25.56 -9.16
C GLY A 107 -16.37 -25.22 -10.65
N CYS A 108 -17.55 -25.15 -11.25
CA CYS A 108 -17.73 -24.73 -12.64
C CYS A 108 -17.24 -23.30 -12.87
N LEU A 109 -17.58 -22.35 -11.99
CA LEU A 109 -17.13 -20.96 -12.10
C LEU A 109 -15.61 -20.84 -12.04
N THR A 110 -14.96 -21.56 -11.12
CA THR A 110 -13.49 -21.58 -10.99
C THR A 110 -12.79 -22.09 -12.27
N ARG A 111 -13.51 -22.84 -13.10
CA ARG A 111 -13.04 -23.41 -14.38
C ARG A 111 -13.54 -22.65 -15.61
N ASP A 112 -14.19 -21.49 -15.41
CA ASP A 112 -14.83 -20.69 -16.46
C ASP A 112 -15.93 -21.43 -17.25
N GLU A 113 -16.54 -22.46 -16.65
CA GLU A 113 -17.61 -23.28 -17.28
C GLU A 113 -18.99 -22.64 -17.08
N HIS A 114 -19.18 -21.42 -17.61
CA HIS A 114 -20.37 -20.60 -17.34
C HIS A 114 -21.69 -21.27 -17.73
N GLU A 115 -21.76 -21.94 -18.90
CA GLU A 115 -22.99 -22.60 -19.35
C GLU A 115 -23.42 -23.74 -18.42
N ARG A 116 -22.46 -24.46 -17.81
CA ARG A 116 -22.77 -25.55 -16.88
C ARG A 116 -23.28 -25.00 -15.56
N ALA A 117 -22.62 -23.95 -15.05
CA ALA A 117 -23.05 -23.25 -13.85
C ALA A 117 -24.48 -22.68 -14.01
N GLU A 118 -24.74 -21.99 -15.13
CA GLU A 118 -26.03 -21.37 -15.42
C GLU A 118 -27.16 -22.41 -15.51
N ARG A 119 -26.96 -23.50 -16.25
CA ARG A 119 -27.96 -24.59 -16.33
C ARG A 119 -28.31 -25.18 -14.97
N MET A 120 -27.30 -25.31 -14.10
CA MET A 120 -27.52 -25.85 -12.75
C MET A 120 -28.29 -24.85 -11.86
N LEU A 121 -27.98 -23.56 -11.96
CA LEU A 121 -28.70 -22.50 -11.25
C LEU A 121 -30.14 -22.36 -11.74
N ASP A 122 -30.39 -22.48 -13.04
CA ASP A 122 -31.75 -22.50 -13.60
C ASP A 122 -32.55 -23.68 -13.04
N ALA A 123 -31.95 -24.88 -13.02
CA ALA A 123 -32.59 -26.07 -12.47
C ALA A 123 -32.91 -25.89 -10.97
N TRP A 124 -31.98 -25.34 -10.19
CA TRP A 124 -32.22 -25.04 -8.77
C TRP A 124 -33.33 -24.00 -8.60
N THR A 125 -33.36 -22.97 -9.44
CA THR A 125 -34.41 -21.94 -9.42
C THR A 125 -35.78 -22.50 -9.73
N ALA A 126 -35.87 -23.42 -10.68
CA ALA A 126 -37.13 -24.10 -11.01
C ALA A 126 -37.62 -24.99 -9.85
N ASP A 127 -36.71 -25.68 -9.16
CA ASP A 127 -37.04 -26.58 -8.06
C ASP A 127 -37.38 -25.84 -6.75
N ALA A 128 -36.67 -24.75 -6.46
CA ALA A 128 -36.77 -24.00 -5.20
C ALA A 128 -36.68 -22.48 -5.45
N PRO A 129 -37.75 -21.85 -5.96
CA PRO A 129 -37.74 -20.45 -6.36
C PRO A 129 -37.56 -19.48 -5.18
N ASP A 130 -37.97 -19.87 -3.98
CA ASP A 130 -37.89 -19.06 -2.76
C ASP A 130 -36.60 -19.30 -1.96
N ASP A 131 -35.67 -20.11 -2.47
CA ASP A 131 -34.38 -20.35 -1.82
C ASP A 131 -33.49 -19.10 -1.91
N ALA A 132 -33.10 -18.57 -0.75
CA ALA A 132 -32.23 -17.40 -0.64
C ALA A 132 -30.80 -17.70 -1.10
N HIS A 133 -30.30 -18.92 -0.86
CA HIS A 133 -28.93 -19.28 -1.22
C HIS A 133 -28.76 -19.44 -2.73
N ASN A 134 -29.79 -19.94 -3.42
CA ASN A 134 -29.81 -19.94 -4.87
C ASN A 134 -29.73 -18.51 -5.44
N ALA A 135 -30.48 -17.56 -4.89
CA ALA A 135 -30.38 -16.16 -5.30
C ALA A 135 -28.98 -15.58 -5.04
N TYR A 136 -28.36 -15.93 -3.91
CA TYR A 136 -26.96 -15.59 -3.64
C TYR A 136 -26.02 -16.20 -4.69
N MET A 137 -26.18 -17.47 -5.05
CA MET A 137 -25.35 -18.14 -6.05
C MET A 137 -25.51 -17.55 -7.47
N TRP A 138 -26.70 -17.07 -7.84
CA TRP A 138 -26.88 -16.23 -9.03
C TRP A 138 -26.07 -14.95 -8.95
N GLY A 139 -26.03 -14.29 -7.78
CA GLY A 139 -25.19 -13.12 -7.56
C GLY A 139 -23.70 -13.44 -7.74
N VAL A 140 -23.24 -14.58 -7.21
CA VAL A 140 -21.86 -15.07 -7.41
C VAL A 140 -21.58 -15.31 -8.90
N TYR A 141 -22.50 -15.97 -9.63
CA TYR A 141 -22.38 -16.19 -11.07
C TYR A 141 -22.26 -14.86 -11.84
N TRP A 142 -23.18 -13.91 -11.62
CA TRP A 142 -23.17 -12.63 -12.31
C TRP A 142 -21.92 -11.79 -11.97
N SER A 143 -21.44 -11.88 -10.74
CA SER A 143 -20.18 -11.26 -10.32
C SER A 143 -18.99 -11.86 -11.06
N HIS A 144 -19.00 -13.17 -11.30
CA HIS A 144 -17.95 -13.89 -12.03
C HIS A 144 -17.93 -13.53 -13.52
N VAL A 145 -19.09 -13.41 -14.18
CA VAL A 145 -19.19 -12.96 -15.58
C VAL A 145 -19.12 -11.43 -15.72
N ASN A 146 -18.77 -10.72 -14.63
CA ASN A 146 -18.56 -9.28 -14.58
C ASN A 146 -19.81 -8.42 -14.89
N GLU A 147 -21.00 -8.98 -14.73
CA GLU A 147 -22.30 -8.30 -14.89
C GLU A 147 -22.76 -7.73 -13.54
N THR A 148 -22.17 -6.60 -13.16
CA THR A 148 -22.29 -6.09 -11.79
C THR A 148 -23.73 -5.71 -11.37
N SER A 149 -24.54 -5.18 -12.29
CA SER A 149 -25.93 -4.81 -11.97
C SER A 149 -26.75 -6.05 -11.58
N LYS A 150 -26.66 -7.10 -12.40
CA LYS A 150 -27.37 -8.36 -12.15
C LYS A 150 -26.87 -9.05 -10.88
N ALA A 151 -25.57 -8.94 -10.60
CA ALA A 151 -25.00 -9.45 -9.35
C ALA A 151 -25.62 -8.76 -8.13
N MET A 152 -25.72 -7.42 -8.18
CA MET A 152 -26.35 -6.63 -7.12
C MET A 152 -27.82 -7.04 -6.93
N ASP A 153 -28.61 -7.06 -8.00
CA ASP A 153 -30.03 -7.44 -7.95
C ASP A 153 -30.24 -8.84 -7.35
N ALA A 154 -29.36 -9.79 -7.69
CA ALA A 154 -29.42 -11.15 -7.18
C ALA A 154 -29.03 -11.25 -5.69
N PHE A 155 -28.01 -10.51 -5.24
CA PHE A 155 -27.66 -10.46 -3.82
C PHE A 155 -28.73 -9.75 -2.98
N GLU A 156 -29.32 -8.65 -3.48
CA GLU A 156 -30.45 -7.98 -2.83
C GLU A 156 -31.67 -8.90 -2.74
N ASN A 157 -31.94 -9.68 -3.79
CA ASN A 157 -32.99 -10.70 -3.77
C ASN A 157 -32.72 -11.79 -2.71
N ALA A 158 -31.47 -12.23 -2.56
CA ALA A 158 -31.09 -13.16 -1.49
C ALA A 158 -31.41 -12.59 -0.10
N LEU A 159 -31.08 -11.31 0.15
CA LEU A 159 -31.38 -10.62 1.40
C LEU A 159 -32.86 -10.33 1.62
N ALA A 160 -33.62 -10.10 0.55
CA ALA A 160 -35.07 -9.94 0.62
C ALA A 160 -35.77 -11.24 1.07
N LYS A 161 -35.24 -12.40 0.67
CA LYS A 161 -35.73 -13.72 1.07
C LYS A 161 -35.26 -14.12 2.47
N GLU A 162 -33.97 -13.91 2.76
CA GLU A 162 -33.38 -14.21 4.07
C GLU A 162 -32.46 -13.08 4.54
N PRO A 163 -32.97 -12.14 5.37
CA PRO A 163 -32.18 -11.02 5.88
C PRO A 163 -30.96 -11.43 6.71
N SER A 164 -30.91 -12.66 7.24
CA SER A 164 -29.75 -13.19 7.97
C SER A 164 -28.69 -13.86 7.07
N HIS A 165 -28.83 -13.79 5.75
CA HIS A 165 -27.87 -14.41 4.83
C HIS A 165 -26.53 -13.65 4.82
N GLU A 166 -25.59 -14.10 5.66
CA GLU A 166 -24.32 -13.43 5.95
C GLU A 166 -23.47 -13.21 4.70
N LEU A 167 -23.34 -14.25 3.87
CA LEU A 167 -22.48 -14.19 2.67
C LEU A 167 -22.97 -13.17 1.64
N ALA A 168 -24.26 -12.86 1.61
CA ALA A 168 -24.84 -11.90 0.67
C ALA A 168 -24.52 -10.47 1.10
N TRP A 169 -24.59 -10.17 2.41
CA TRP A 169 -24.13 -8.90 2.96
C TRP A 169 -22.65 -8.63 2.65
N THR A 170 -21.79 -9.63 2.87
CA THR A 170 -20.36 -9.48 2.54
C THR A 170 -20.14 -9.30 1.03
N ALA A 171 -20.87 -10.04 0.19
CA ALA A 171 -20.72 -9.94 -1.26
C ALA A 171 -21.15 -8.58 -1.82
N ILE A 172 -22.25 -8.00 -1.33
CA ILE A 172 -22.68 -6.63 -1.71
C ILE A 172 -21.60 -5.62 -1.35
N ALA A 173 -21.08 -5.68 -0.12
CA ALA A 173 -20.04 -4.77 0.34
C ALA A 173 -18.75 -4.89 -0.50
N GLU A 174 -18.33 -6.11 -0.85
CA GLU A 174 -17.20 -6.37 -1.75
C GLU A 174 -17.46 -5.87 -3.17
N LEU A 175 -18.70 -5.92 -3.65
CA LEU A 175 -19.07 -5.41 -4.97
C LEU A 175 -18.95 -3.88 -5.04
N HIS A 176 -19.44 -3.17 -4.00
CA HIS A 176 -19.21 -1.74 -3.83
C HIS A 176 -17.71 -1.41 -3.77
N GLU A 177 -16.94 -2.20 -3.01
CA GLU A 177 -15.47 -2.05 -2.90
C GLU A 177 -14.78 -2.19 -4.27
N LYS A 178 -15.12 -3.23 -5.05
CA LYS A 178 -14.59 -3.48 -6.40
C LYS A 178 -14.92 -2.36 -7.39
N GLN A 179 -16.06 -1.69 -7.21
CA GLN A 179 -16.47 -0.55 -8.04
C GLN A 179 -15.86 0.79 -7.59
N GLY A 180 -15.08 0.80 -6.51
CA GLY A 180 -14.46 2.01 -5.95
C GLY A 180 -15.42 2.87 -5.13
N ARG A 181 -16.65 2.39 -4.89
CA ARG A 181 -17.68 3.03 -4.06
C ARG A 181 -17.42 2.73 -2.58
N LEU A 182 -16.34 3.31 -2.06
CA LEU A 182 -15.80 2.95 -0.74
C LEU A 182 -16.69 3.39 0.43
N ASP A 183 -17.47 4.47 0.27
CA ASP A 183 -18.39 4.94 1.30
C ASP A 183 -19.58 3.98 1.45
N GLU A 184 -20.19 3.56 0.34
CA GLU A 184 -21.26 2.56 0.36
C GLU A 184 -20.77 1.18 0.81
N ALA A 185 -19.53 0.81 0.42
CA ALA A 185 -18.89 -0.40 0.93
C ALA A 185 -18.70 -0.33 2.46
N LEU A 186 -18.28 0.83 2.97
CA LEU A 186 -18.10 1.07 4.40
C LEU A 186 -19.43 0.90 5.14
N GLU A 187 -20.49 1.58 4.68
CA GLU A 187 -21.83 1.48 5.28
C GLU A 187 -22.32 0.03 5.32
N THR A 188 -22.20 -0.69 4.20
CA THR A 188 -22.65 -2.09 4.10
C THR A 188 -21.84 -3.02 5.01
N PHE A 189 -20.51 -2.86 5.08
CA PHE A 189 -19.67 -3.64 5.97
C PHE A 189 -19.93 -3.34 7.46
N VAL A 190 -20.23 -2.08 7.81
CA VAL A 190 -20.64 -1.71 9.17
C VAL A 190 -21.95 -2.41 9.54
N GLU A 191 -22.97 -2.36 8.68
CA GLU A 191 -24.24 -3.06 8.88
C GLU A 191 -24.05 -4.57 9.03
N SER A 192 -23.22 -5.16 8.16
CA SER A 192 -22.85 -6.58 8.23
C SER A 192 -22.17 -6.94 9.56
N ALA A 193 -21.17 -6.15 9.99
CA ALA A 193 -20.43 -6.38 11.23
C ALA A 193 -21.30 -6.16 12.50
N ILE A 194 -22.31 -5.28 12.44
CA ILE A 194 -23.29 -5.10 13.52
C ILE A 194 -24.22 -6.32 13.60
N ARG A 195 -24.72 -6.79 12.45
CA ARG A 195 -25.64 -7.92 12.37
C ARG A 195 -24.98 -9.24 12.74
N PHE A 196 -23.76 -9.44 12.26
CA PHE A 196 -22.95 -10.64 12.48
C PHE A 196 -21.74 -10.27 13.33
N ALA A 197 -22.00 -10.00 14.60
CA ALA A 197 -21.00 -9.54 15.55
C ALA A 197 -19.89 -10.58 15.85
N GLU A 198 -19.86 -11.75 15.23
CA GLU A 198 -18.72 -12.69 15.30
C GLU A 198 -18.06 -12.92 13.93
N SER A 199 -18.54 -12.26 12.88
CA SER A 199 -18.02 -12.46 11.52
C SER A 199 -16.62 -11.86 11.38
N GLU A 200 -15.62 -12.73 11.28
CA GLU A 200 -14.24 -12.35 10.93
C GLU A 200 -14.20 -11.77 9.51
N ASN A 201 -15.01 -12.29 8.57
CA ASN A 201 -15.04 -11.84 7.18
C ASN A 201 -15.59 -10.42 7.06
N ALA A 202 -16.71 -10.11 7.72
CA ALA A 202 -17.30 -8.77 7.71
C ALA A 202 -16.34 -7.73 8.32
N ARG A 203 -15.67 -8.07 9.43
CA ARG A 203 -14.69 -7.18 10.07
C ARG A 203 -13.41 -7.01 9.28
N THR A 204 -12.93 -8.07 8.63
CA THR A 204 -11.75 -8.00 7.75
C THR A 204 -12.05 -7.11 6.55
N GLY A 205 -13.23 -7.26 5.94
CA GLY A 205 -13.70 -6.38 4.86
C GLY A 205 -13.86 -4.93 5.30
N LEU A 206 -14.49 -4.70 6.46
CA LEU A 206 -14.62 -3.38 7.07
C LEU A 206 -13.25 -2.71 7.30
N ALA A 207 -12.31 -3.44 7.91
CA ALA A 207 -10.96 -2.95 8.18
C ALA A 207 -10.20 -2.64 6.88
N ARG A 208 -10.36 -3.48 5.85
CA ARG A 208 -9.79 -3.25 4.51
C ARG A 208 -10.33 -1.99 3.85
N VAL A 209 -11.65 -1.75 3.91
CA VAL A 209 -12.26 -0.51 3.37
C VAL A 209 -11.82 0.72 4.18
N LEU A 210 -11.78 0.64 5.50
CA LEU A 210 -11.24 1.71 6.35
C LEU A 210 -9.78 2.03 6.00
N ARG A 211 -8.93 1.02 5.76
CA ARG A 211 -7.54 1.20 5.32
C ARG A 211 -7.47 1.90 3.96
N LYS A 212 -8.30 1.50 2.99
CA LYS A 212 -8.41 2.16 1.66
C LYS A 212 -8.90 3.61 1.76
N LEU A 213 -9.79 3.90 2.70
CA LEU A 213 -10.21 5.26 3.08
C LEU A 213 -9.18 5.98 3.94
N ALA A 214 -8.00 5.40 4.12
CA ALA A 214 -6.90 6.02 4.83
C ALA A 214 -7.26 6.26 6.31
N ARG A 215 -7.97 5.32 6.94
CA ARG A 215 -8.38 5.30 8.36
C ARG A 215 -7.80 4.08 9.07
N ALA A 216 -6.49 3.90 8.96
CA ALA A 216 -5.79 2.68 9.41
C ALA A 216 -5.86 2.47 10.94
N ASP A 217 -5.93 3.52 11.75
CA ASP A 217 -6.10 3.38 13.19
C ASP A 217 -7.47 2.80 13.57
N GLU A 218 -8.53 3.25 12.89
CA GLU A 218 -9.88 2.70 13.07
C GLU A 218 -9.95 1.26 12.54
N ALA A 219 -9.32 0.99 11.39
CA ALA A 219 -9.19 -0.37 10.87
C ALA A 219 -8.53 -1.32 11.89
N ARG A 220 -7.46 -0.85 12.56
CA ARG A 220 -6.81 -1.61 13.64
C ARG A 220 -7.79 -1.88 14.78
N THR A 221 -8.55 -0.88 15.23
CA THR A 221 -9.52 -1.05 16.31
C THR A 221 -10.60 -2.07 15.97
N VAL A 222 -11.14 -2.03 14.75
CA VAL A 222 -12.15 -3.00 14.28
C VAL A 222 -11.60 -4.42 14.33
N LEU A 223 -10.37 -4.62 13.86
CA LEU A 223 -9.79 -5.95 13.69
C LEU A 223 -9.07 -6.49 14.94
N ALA A 224 -8.82 -5.64 15.95
CA ALA A 224 -8.09 -6.01 17.16
C ALA A 224 -8.73 -7.16 17.94
N THR A 225 -10.06 -7.22 17.97
CA THR A 225 -10.80 -8.29 18.65
C THR A 225 -10.60 -9.64 17.94
N CYS A 226 -10.77 -9.68 16.62
CA CYS A 226 -10.49 -10.88 15.82
C CYS A 226 -9.03 -11.33 15.91
N ALA A 227 -8.08 -10.39 15.86
CA ALA A 227 -6.65 -10.71 15.96
C ALA A 227 -6.23 -11.21 17.36
N SER A 228 -7.07 -11.02 18.38
CA SER A 228 -6.83 -11.50 19.75
C SER A 228 -7.44 -12.88 20.05
N LEU A 229 -8.16 -13.46 19.09
CA LEU A 229 -8.66 -14.83 19.22
C LEU A 229 -7.49 -15.81 19.37
N ALA A 230 -7.76 -16.97 20.00
CA ALA A 230 -6.74 -18.01 20.16
C ALA A 230 -6.16 -18.46 18.81
N GLU A 231 -7.03 -18.54 17.79
CA GLU A 231 -6.71 -18.94 16.42
C GLU A 231 -7.41 -18.00 15.43
N PRO A 232 -6.83 -16.81 15.14
CA PRO A 232 -7.38 -15.90 14.13
C PRO A 232 -7.23 -16.49 12.72
N SER A 233 -8.20 -16.24 11.83
CA SER A 233 -8.06 -16.69 10.45
C SER A 233 -6.87 -16.04 9.72
N SER A 234 -6.35 -16.73 8.70
CA SER A 234 -5.33 -16.21 7.80
C SER A 234 -5.71 -14.84 7.21
N ALA A 235 -6.99 -14.62 6.87
CA ALA A 235 -7.48 -13.33 6.37
C ALA A 235 -7.34 -12.18 7.39
N VAL A 236 -7.68 -12.44 8.66
CA VAL A 236 -7.51 -11.47 9.76
C VAL A 236 -6.03 -11.15 9.96
N ASN A 237 -5.18 -12.18 9.98
CA ASN A 237 -3.74 -12.02 10.16
C ASN A 237 -3.07 -11.26 9.01
N ILE A 238 -3.45 -11.55 7.76
CA ILE A 238 -2.98 -10.82 6.57
C ILE A 238 -3.39 -9.34 6.65
N GLU A 239 -4.66 -9.05 6.90
CA GLU A 239 -5.14 -7.67 6.92
C GLU A 239 -4.58 -6.88 8.11
N MET A 240 -4.43 -7.52 9.29
CA MET A 240 -3.73 -6.90 10.43
C MET A 240 -2.26 -6.61 10.10
N GLY A 241 -1.58 -7.52 9.39
CA GLY A 241 -0.22 -7.32 8.91
C GLY A 241 -0.09 -6.09 8.02
N ARG A 242 -1.02 -5.92 7.07
CA ARG A 242 -1.11 -4.74 6.19
C ARG A 242 -1.40 -3.45 6.97
N ILE A 243 -2.34 -3.50 7.92
CA ILE A 243 -2.68 -2.34 8.78
C ILE A 243 -1.47 -1.90 9.60
N GLU A 244 -0.77 -2.83 10.24
CA GLU A 244 0.39 -2.51 11.06
C GLU A 244 1.58 -2.05 10.23
N LEU A 245 1.75 -2.56 9.01
CA LEU A 245 2.73 -2.05 8.06
C LEU A 245 2.44 -0.58 7.69
N GLU A 246 1.19 -0.25 7.35
CA GLU A 246 0.79 1.12 7.00
C GLU A 246 0.96 2.10 8.17
N CYS A 247 0.79 1.61 9.39
CA CYS A 247 0.97 2.39 10.60
C CYS A 247 2.42 2.46 11.08
N GLY A 248 3.36 1.81 10.38
CA GLY A 248 4.79 1.82 10.72
C GLY A 248 5.19 0.86 11.85
N ASN A 249 4.30 0.00 12.32
CA ASN A 249 4.54 -0.97 13.39
C ASN A 249 5.14 -2.28 12.82
N TYR A 250 6.32 -2.21 12.21
CA TYR A 250 6.88 -3.29 11.38
C TYR A 250 7.06 -4.63 12.13
N GLN A 251 7.42 -4.60 13.41
CA GLN A 251 7.55 -5.83 14.21
C GLN A 251 6.20 -6.50 14.48
N LYS A 252 5.13 -5.71 14.67
CA LYS A 252 3.77 -6.26 14.84
C LYS A 252 3.25 -6.81 13.51
N ALA A 253 3.46 -6.05 12.43
CA ALA A 253 3.11 -6.48 11.09
C ALA A 253 3.74 -7.84 10.74
N GLU A 254 5.02 -8.01 11.05
CA GLU A 254 5.69 -9.29 10.80
C GLU A 254 5.08 -10.44 11.62
N ARG A 255 4.76 -10.22 12.90
CA ARG A 255 4.11 -11.25 13.73
C ARG A 255 2.76 -11.66 13.16
N SER A 256 1.98 -10.71 12.67
CA SER A 256 0.69 -10.98 12.03
C SER A 256 0.87 -11.84 10.77
N PHE A 257 1.87 -11.56 9.93
CA PHE A 257 2.16 -12.39 8.76
C PHE A 257 2.80 -13.75 9.10
N ALA A 258 3.53 -13.87 10.21
CA ALA A 258 4.29 -15.07 10.56
C ALA A 258 3.41 -16.31 10.81
N GLY A 259 2.15 -16.11 11.20
CA GLY A 259 1.18 -17.18 11.42
C GLY A 259 0.40 -17.61 10.18
N VAL A 260 0.67 -17.02 9.01
CA VAL A 260 -0.10 -17.26 7.78
C VAL A 260 0.61 -18.30 6.92
N GLN A 261 -0.13 -19.31 6.46
CA GLN A 261 0.40 -20.31 5.53
C GLN A 261 0.83 -19.63 4.22
N PRO A 262 2.00 -19.98 3.64
CA PRO A 262 2.48 -19.38 2.41
C PRO A 262 1.48 -19.44 1.24
N ASP A 263 0.70 -20.52 1.14
CA ASP A 263 -0.34 -20.70 0.10
C ASP A 263 -1.52 -19.73 0.25
N ALA A 264 -1.76 -19.21 1.45
CA ALA A 264 -2.80 -18.22 1.72
C ALA A 264 -2.34 -16.78 1.41
N LEU A 265 -1.03 -16.54 1.25
CA LEU A 265 -0.48 -15.23 0.92
C LEU A 265 -0.59 -14.99 -0.59
N THR A 266 -1.26 -13.89 -0.96
CA THR A 266 -1.20 -13.43 -2.35
C THR A 266 0.19 -12.87 -2.66
N PRO A 267 0.57 -12.72 -3.95
CA PRO A 267 1.78 -12.00 -4.34
C PRO A 267 1.92 -10.63 -3.65
N ASP A 268 0.82 -9.87 -3.52
CA ASP A 268 0.81 -8.57 -2.87
C ASP A 268 1.06 -8.67 -1.36
N ASP A 269 0.62 -9.75 -0.72
CA ASP A 269 0.89 -10.04 0.69
C ASP A 269 2.35 -10.42 0.92
N ILE A 270 2.92 -11.24 0.05
CA ILE A 270 4.34 -11.62 0.12
C ILE A 270 5.21 -10.37 -0.08
N VAL A 271 4.83 -9.47 -0.98
CA VAL A 271 5.54 -8.19 -1.13
C VAL A 271 5.35 -7.32 0.11
N SER A 272 4.14 -7.22 0.66
CA SER A 272 3.88 -6.48 1.91
C SER A 272 4.71 -7.01 3.08
N LEU A 273 4.83 -8.33 3.21
CA LEU A 273 5.70 -9.00 4.17
C LEU A 273 7.19 -8.71 3.88
N GLY A 274 7.62 -8.78 2.62
CA GLY A 274 8.98 -8.44 2.21
C GLY A 274 9.37 -7.02 2.62
N ILE A 275 8.49 -6.04 2.40
CA ILE A 275 8.68 -4.65 2.86
C ILE A 275 8.76 -4.60 4.38
N THR A 276 7.82 -5.27 5.07
CA THR A 276 7.78 -5.30 6.53
C THR A 276 9.09 -5.81 7.12
N VAL A 277 9.61 -6.92 6.58
CA VAL A 277 10.87 -7.54 6.99
C VAL A 277 12.07 -6.65 6.67
N ALA A 278 12.05 -5.96 5.53
CA ALA A 278 13.09 -5.01 5.15
C ALA A 278 13.14 -3.80 6.09
N LEU A 279 11.98 -3.18 6.35
CA LEU A 279 11.85 -2.03 7.25
C LEU A 279 12.14 -2.41 8.71
N ALA A 280 11.98 -3.68 9.08
CA ALA A 280 12.42 -4.24 10.34
C ALA A 280 13.93 -4.61 10.37
N GLY A 281 14.73 -4.19 9.39
CA GLY A 281 16.19 -4.35 9.39
C GLY A 281 16.70 -5.75 9.03
N ARG A 282 15.92 -6.57 8.31
CA ARG A 282 16.32 -7.92 7.87
C ARG A 282 16.34 -8.04 6.33
N PRO A 283 17.23 -7.28 5.66
CA PRO A 283 17.28 -7.16 4.20
C PRO A 283 17.48 -8.51 3.50
N THR A 284 18.37 -9.37 3.97
CA THR A 284 18.62 -10.69 3.35
C THR A 284 17.38 -11.59 3.33
N ARG A 285 16.53 -11.48 4.36
CA ARG A 285 15.26 -12.24 4.42
C ARG A 285 14.20 -11.59 3.52
N ALA A 286 14.16 -10.26 3.48
CA ALA A 286 13.30 -9.52 2.56
C ALA A 286 13.63 -9.84 1.10
N ASP A 287 14.92 -9.96 0.76
CA ASP A 287 15.39 -10.25 -0.60
C ASP A 287 14.91 -11.60 -1.11
N ARG A 288 14.89 -12.60 -0.22
CA ARG A 288 14.31 -13.91 -0.53
C ARG A 288 12.80 -13.81 -0.76
N LEU A 289 12.07 -13.05 0.05
CA LEU A 289 10.63 -12.83 -0.12
C LEU A 289 10.32 -12.11 -1.43
N PHE A 290 11.09 -11.09 -1.77
CA PHE A 290 10.94 -10.40 -3.05
C PHE A 290 11.23 -11.32 -4.24
N ALA A 291 12.24 -12.20 -4.12
CA ALA A 291 12.56 -13.20 -5.14
C ALA A 291 11.46 -14.27 -5.35
N LEU A 292 10.54 -14.45 -4.38
CA LEU A 292 9.39 -15.36 -4.54
C LEU A 292 8.29 -14.77 -5.44
N VAL A 293 8.21 -13.44 -5.54
CA VAL A 293 7.13 -12.74 -6.25
C VAL A 293 7.59 -12.24 -7.63
N THR A 294 8.86 -12.42 -7.98
CA THR A 294 9.45 -11.94 -9.23
C THR A 294 8.98 -12.67 -10.50
N ASP A 295 7.79 -13.26 -10.51
CA ASP A 295 7.19 -13.69 -11.76
C ASP A 295 5.67 -13.46 -11.91
N ASN A 296 5.32 -12.80 -13.01
CA ASN A 296 4.02 -12.46 -13.61
C ASN A 296 3.04 -11.43 -12.97
N ARG A 297 2.99 -11.18 -11.65
CA ARG A 297 2.14 -10.06 -11.09
C ARG A 297 2.93 -8.84 -10.62
N TYR A 298 4.20 -9.02 -10.26
CA TYR A 298 5.16 -7.93 -10.08
C TYR A 298 5.31 -7.10 -11.36
N ALA A 299 5.13 -7.74 -12.53
CA ALA A 299 5.00 -7.09 -13.81
C ALA A 299 3.82 -6.12 -13.85
N SER A 300 2.62 -6.47 -13.38
CA SER A 300 1.42 -5.62 -13.51
C SER A 300 1.50 -4.30 -12.73
N ALA A 301 1.93 -4.33 -11.47
CA ALA A 301 2.06 -3.11 -10.66
C ALA A 301 3.24 -2.22 -11.10
N VAL A 302 4.34 -2.83 -11.55
CA VAL A 302 5.47 -2.12 -12.14
C VAL A 302 5.09 -1.58 -13.53
N SER A 303 4.36 -2.34 -14.33
CA SER A 303 3.80 -1.92 -15.62
C SER A 303 2.86 -0.75 -15.43
N ALA A 304 2.02 -0.70 -14.39
CA ALA A 304 1.17 0.46 -14.12
C ALA A 304 1.98 1.73 -13.78
N ASP A 305 2.98 1.64 -12.90
CA ASP A 305 3.88 2.77 -12.58
C ASP A 305 4.71 3.21 -13.81
N LEU A 306 5.22 2.25 -14.59
CA LEU A 306 5.95 2.51 -15.83
C LEU A 306 5.06 3.06 -16.95
N GLN A 307 3.80 2.63 -17.04
CA GLN A 307 2.80 3.17 -17.97
C GLN A 307 2.41 4.59 -17.59
N ILE A 308 2.28 4.90 -16.30
CA ILE A 308 2.10 6.28 -15.83
C ILE A 308 3.32 7.14 -16.21
N ARG A 309 4.55 6.62 -16.02
CA ARG A 309 5.77 7.33 -16.45
C ARG A 309 5.83 7.54 -17.96
N LEU A 310 5.44 6.56 -18.77
CA LEU A 310 5.36 6.68 -20.23
C LEU A 310 4.23 7.61 -20.70
N ALA A 311 3.13 7.68 -19.95
CA ALA A 311 2.05 8.63 -20.21
C ALA A 311 2.47 10.08 -19.90
N LEU A 312 3.33 10.28 -18.91
CA LEU A 312 3.90 11.58 -18.53
C LEU A 312 5.11 11.97 -19.38
N ASP A 313 5.88 10.99 -19.87
CA ASP A 313 7.01 11.14 -20.77
C ASP A 313 7.10 9.95 -21.76
N PRO A 314 6.56 10.11 -22.97
CA PRO A 314 6.55 9.05 -23.99
C PRO A 314 7.93 8.57 -24.45
N ASN A 315 9.01 9.29 -24.13
CA ASN A 315 10.37 8.96 -24.55
C ASN A 315 11.20 8.25 -23.46
N ALA A 316 10.59 7.86 -22.33
CA ALA A 316 11.28 7.17 -21.24
C ALA A 316 11.74 5.75 -21.64
N ARG A 317 12.93 5.65 -22.26
CA ARG A 317 13.52 4.38 -22.75
C ARG A 317 13.68 3.33 -21.66
N GLU A 318 14.14 3.72 -20.47
CA GLU A 318 14.30 2.83 -19.32
C GLU A 318 12.97 2.19 -18.89
N ALA A 319 11.87 2.96 -18.92
CA ALA A 319 10.54 2.46 -18.61
C ALA A 319 10.02 1.52 -19.71
N THR A 320 10.34 1.79 -20.97
CA THR A 320 9.98 0.95 -22.11
C THR A 320 10.71 -0.40 -22.08
N ASP A 321 12.01 -0.40 -21.79
CA ASP A 321 12.84 -1.61 -21.81
C ASP A 321 12.54 -2.54 -20.63
N GLU A 322 12.26 -1.97 -19.45
CA GLU A 322 11.82 -2.74 -18.29
C GLU A 322 10.43 -3.37 -18.49
N LEU A 323 9.51 -2.68 -19.18
CA LEU A 323 8.18 -3.20 -19.51
C LEU A 323 8.25 -4.39 -20.48
N LYS A 324 9.22 -4.39 -21.41
CA LYS A 324 9.49 -5.53 -22.31
C LYS A 324 10.09 -6.72 -21.57
N ARG A 325 11.00 -6.47 -20.62
CA ARG A 325 11.64 -7.51 -19.81
C ARG A 325 10.63 -8.25 -18.94
N LEU A 326 9.69 -7.52 -18.33
CA LEU A 326 8.65 -8.05 -17.45
C LEU A 326 7.62 -8.93 -18.17
N ALA A 327 7.45 -8.77 -19.48
CA ALA A 327 6.51 -9.56 -20.29
C ALA A 327 7.01 -10.98 -20.62
N GLN A 328 8.23 -11.36 -20.22
CA GLN A 328 8.93 -12.56 -20.72
C GLN A 328 9.16 -13.69 -19.70
N SER A 329 8.64 -13.60 -18.47
CA SER A 329 8.90 -14.60 -17.42
C SER A 329 7.62 -15.32 -16.93
N SER A 330 7.73 -16.61 -16.55
CA SER A 330 6.65 -17.43 -15.95
C SER A 330 7.24 -18.44 -14.94
N LEU A 331 6.60 -18.65 -13.77
CA LEU A 331 7.05 -19.61 -12.74
C LEU A 331 6.06 -20.75 -12.41
N SER A 332 6.62 -21.86 -11.92
CA SER A 332 5.94 -23.10 -11.50
C SER A 332 5.97 -23.36 -9.98
N LYS A 333 4.99 -24.12 -9.49
CA LYS A 333 4.59 -24.37 -8.08
C LYS A 333 5.62 -25.08 -7.17
N THR A 334 6.74 -25.58 -7.70
CA THR A 334 7.65 -26.50 -6.98
C THR A 334 8.60 -25.82 -5.98
N ALA A 335 8.76 -24.50 -6.04
CA ALA A 335 9.72 -23.77 -5.20
C ALA A 335 9.22 -23.53 -3.75
N LEU A 336 7.91 -23.55 -3.52
CA LEU A 336 7.32 -23.30 -2.20
C LEU A 336 7.54 -24.48 -1.23
N ALA A 337 7.58 -25.71 -1.75
CA ALA A 337 7.69 -26.93 -0.95
C ALA A 337 9.08 -27.13 -0.31
N ASN A 338 10.15 -26.57 -0.89
CA ASN A 338 11.52 -26.71 -0.38
C ASN A 338 11.86 -25.71 0.75
N TRP A 339 10.90 -24.90 1.21
CA TRP A 339 11.11 -23.82 2.17
C TRP A 339 11.12 -24.26 3.64
N LEU A 340 10.53 -25.41 3.99
CA LEU A 340 10.27 -25.81 5.39
C LEU A 340 11.37 -26.65 6.08
N GLU A 341 12.46 -27.01 5.38
CA GLU A 341 13.57 -27.79 5.96
C GLU A 341 14.95 -27.16 5.74
N VAL A 342 15.26 -26.01 6.36
CA VAL A 342 16.66 -25.74 6.77
C VAL A 342 16.69 -24.90 8.06
N ASP A 343 17.13 -25.55 9.12
CA ASP A 343 17.33 -25.05 10.47
C ASP A 343 18.73 -24.41 10.66
N LEU A 344 18.77 -23.58 11.70
CA LEU A 344 19.84 -22.83 12.35
C LEU A 344 21.24 -23.48 12.37
N ASN A 345 22.08 -23.25 11.35
CA ASN A 345 23.52 -23.52 11.48
C ASN A 345 24.52 -22.61 10.75
N GLU A 346 24.08 -21.54 10.07
CA GLU A 346 25.01 -20.60 9.39
C GLU A 346 25.09 -19.18 9.96
N LEU A 347 24.54 -18.91 11.14
CA LEU A 347 24.68 -17.59 11.80
C LEU A 347 25.68 -17.57 12.97
N GLY A 348 26.46 -18.65 13.13
CA GLY A 348 27.30 -18.87 14.32
C GLY A 348 28.81 -18.74 14.13
N LYS A 349 29.32 -18.32 12.97
CA LYS A 349 30.76 -18.09 12.77
C LYS A 349 31.01 -16.93 11.80
N SER A 350 30.93 -15.70 12.31
CA SER A 350 31.72 -14.61 11.75
C SER A 350 32.60 -14.04 12.85
N THR A 351 33.87 -14.42 12.80
CA THR A 351 34.95 -13.66 13.41
C THR A 351 34.79 -12.20 13.01
N ARG A 352 34.70 -11.30 14.01
CA ARG A 352 34.67 -9.84 13.83
C ARG A 352 35.72 -9.40 12.81
N THR A 353 35.24 -9.18 11.60
CA THR A 353 35.91 -8.39 10.57
C THR A 353 35.12 -7.09 10.52
N SER A 354 35.78 -5.95 10.38
CA SER A 354 35.11 -4.65 10.29
C SER A 354 34.13 -4.67 9.11
N ILE A 355 32.81 -4.57 9.38
CA ILE A 355 31.80 -4.35 8.34
C ILE A 355 32.15 -3.07 7.58
N SER A 356 32.19 -3.14 6.26
CA SER A 356 32.46 -1.97 5.42
C SER A 356 31.26 -1.02 5.38
N ALA A 357 31.49 0.25 5.05
CA ALA A 357 30.41 1.25 4.95
C ALA A 357 29.36 0.86 3.88
N ALA A 358 29.79 0.26 2.77
CA ALA A 358 28.91 -0.24 1.71
C ALA A 358 28.03 -1.42 2.17
N GLU A 359 28.60 -2.38 2.93
CA GLU A 359 27.82 -3.48 3.50
C GLU A 359 26.81 -2.97 4.53
N LEU A 360 27.21 -2.01 5.37
CA LEU A 360 26.33 -1.38 6.35
C LEU A 360 25.18 -0.63 5.64
N TYR A 361 25.49 0.08 4.56
CA TYR A 361 24.50 0.77 3.74
C TYR A 361 23.54 -0.21 3.06
N ALA A 362 24.05 -1.27 2.44
CA ALA A 362 23.22 -2.31 1.83
C ALA A 362 22.27 -2.94 2.87
N GLN A 363 22.73 -3.10 4.11
CA GLN A 363 21.94 -3.67 5.18
C GLN A 363 20.80 -2.76 5.68
N HIS A 364 21.07 -1.47 5.82
CA HIS A 364 20.17 -0.55 6.52
C HIS A 364 19.43 0.44 5.61
N CYS A 365 19.99 0.77 4.44
CA CYS A 365 19.49 1.82 3.56
C CYS A 365 19.05 1.28 2.20
N GLY A 366 19.72 0.25 1.68
CA GLY A 366 19.55 -0.24 0.30
C GLY A 366 18.14 -0.73 -0.05
N ALA A 367 17.38 -1.24 0.91
CA ALA A 367 16.00 -1.68 0.67
C ALA A 367 15.07 -0.53 0.24
N CYS A 368 15.32 0.68 0.73
CA CYS A 368 14.55 1.88 0.41
C CYS A 368 15.25 2.72 -0.65
N HIS A 369 16.54 2.98 -0.50
CA HIS A 369 17.29 3.88 -1.37
C HIS A 369 17.95 3.20 -2.57
N GLY A 370 17.86 1.88 -2.72
CA GLY A 370 18.53 1.12 -3.78
C GLY A 370 19.97 0.77 -3.40
N ALA A 371 20.53 -0.27 -4.01
CA ALA A 371 21.92 -0.69 -3.74
C ALA A 371 22.92 0.44 -4.06
N GLU A 372 22.62 1.22 -5.10
CA GLU A 372 23.45 2.34 -5.56
C GLU A 372 22.99 3.72 -5.04
N GLY A 373 21.94 3.76 -4.21
CA GLY A 373 21.40 5.02 -3.69
C GLY A 373 20.55 5.83 -4.68
N ASP A 374 20.04 5.21 -5.74
CA ASP A 374 19.22 5.84 -6.79
C ASP A 374 17.75 6.11 -6.40
N GLY A 375 17.36 5.75 -5.17
CA GLY A 375 15.99 5.89 -4.66
C GLY A 375 15.02 4.81 -5.14
N ASN A 376 15.49 3.79 -5.88
CA ASN A 376 14.66 2.72 -6.46
C ASN A 376 14.79 1.40 -5.69
N GLY A 377 15.04 1.45 -4.38
CA GLY A 377 15.06 0.26 -3.54
C GLY A 377 13.77 -0.55 -3.65
N ARG A 378 13.82 -1.85 -3.36
CA ARG A 378 12.66 -2.76 -3.51
C ARG A 378 11.41 -2.26 -2.76
N ALA A 379 11.61 -1.61 -1.60
CA ALA A 379 10.53 -1.01 -0.83
C ALA A 379 10.03 0.33 -1.41
N ALA A 380 10.85 1.07 -2.18
CA ALA A 380 10.59 2.45 -2.61
C ALA A 380 9.24 2.66 -3.29
N ARG A 381 8.70 1.66 -4.01
CA ARG A 381 7.40 1.78 -4.70
C ARG A 381 6.21 1.91 -3.77
N TYR A 382 6.33 1.45 -2.52
CA TYR A 382 5.27 1.49 -1.51
C TYR A 382 5.43 2.65 -0.53
N LEU A 383 6.49 3.44 -0.69
CA LEU A 383 6.80 4.54 0.19
C LEU A 383 6.36 5.86 -0.43
N PHE A 384 5.64 6.64 0.37
CA PHE A 384 5.29 8.01 0.04
C PHE A 384 5.66 8.93 1.22
N PRO A 385 6.45 9.99 1.01
CA PRO A 385 7.11 10.34 -0.25
C PRO A 385 8.11 9.26 -0.67
N LYS A 386 8.42 9.20 -1.97
CA LYS A 386 9.47 8.32 -2.49
C LYS A 386 10.80 8.58 -1.75
N PRO A 387 11.61 7.54 -1.50
CA PRO A 387 12.96 7.70 -0.99
C PRO A 387 13.76 8.68 -1.88
N LEU A 388 14.62 9.46 -1.25
CA LEU A 388 15.49 10.40 -1.96
C LEU A 388 16.48 9.59 -2.82
N ASP A 389 16.62 9.94 -4.09
CA ASP A 389 17.78 9.55 -4.90
C ASP A 389 19.01 10.29 -4.34
N LEU A 390 19.82 9.57 -3.57
CA LEU A 390 20.99 10.09 -2.86
C LEU A 390 22.12 10.49 -3.83
N ARG A 391 22.10 9.96 -5.06
CA ARG A 391 23.08 10.26 -6.11
C ARG A 391 22.77 11.62 -6.73
N ARG A 392 21.52 11.88 -7.09
CA ARG A 392 21.15 13.00 -7.99
C ARG A 392 20.26 14.07 -7.35
N GLU A 393 19.40 13.74 -6.38
CA GLU A 393 18.52 14.74 -5.77
C GLU A 393 19.17 15.60 -4.68
N ARG A 394 18.62 16.80 -4.47
CA ARG A 394 19.08 17.74 -3.44
C ARG A 394 18.62 17.27 -2.05
N PHE A 395 19.54 17.26 -1.08
CA PHE A 395 19.23 16.90 0.30
C PHE A 395 18.32 17.96 0.94
N ARG A 396 17.26 17.51 1.61
CA ARG A 396 16.19 18.39 2.10
C ARG A 396 16.54 19.11 3.40
N LEU A 397 17.38 18.49 4.24
CA LEU A 397 17.81 19.04 5.53
C LEU A 397 19.30 19.36 5.44
N VAL A 398 19.61 20.66 5.52
CA VAL A 398 20.96 21.21 5.30
C VAL A 398 21.23 22.37 6.25
N SER A 399 22.45 22.52 6.74
CA SER A 399 22.87 23.62 7.61
C SER A 399 23.88 24.58 6.95
N ALA A 400 24.47 24.19 5.82
CA ALA A 400 25.42 25.03 5.09
C ALA A 400 24.72 26.13 4.25
N SER A 401 25.36 27.28 4.15
CA SER A 401 24.88 28.48 3.41
C SER A 401 24.63 28.25 1.91
N ASN A 402 25.30 27.28 1.29
CA ASN A 402 25.10 26.87 -0.10
C ASN A 402 24.10 25.72 -0.27
N ALA A 403 23.40 25.32 0.80
CA ALA A 403 22.40 24.26 0.79
C ALA A 403 22.94 22.87 0.35
N ILE A 404 24.23 22.62 0.59
CA ILE A 404 24.86 21.30 0.50
C ILE A 404 24.90 20.70 1.91
N PRO A 405 24.52 19.42 2.11
CA PRO A 405 24.53 18.81 3.44
C PRO A 405 25.95 18.69 3.99
N THR A 406 26.13 18.93 5.28
CA THR A 406 27.33 18.51 6.01
C THR A 406 27.23 17.03 6.39
N GLN A 407 28.32 16.46 6.89
CA GLN A 407 28.28 15.10 7.46
C GLN A 407 27.34 15.04 8.66
N GLU A 408 27.37 16.06 9.53
CA GLU A 408 26.50 16.17 10.70
C GLU A 408 25.01 16.29 10.32
N ASP A 409 24.68 16.95 9.19
CA ASP A 409 23.30 16.98 8.68
C ASP A 409 22.80 15.57 8.34
N VAL A 410 23.64 14.76 7.67
CA VAL A 410 23.31 13.38 7.28
C VAL A 410 23.27 12.46 8.50
N GLU A 411 24.23 12.58 9.42
CA GLU A 411 24.23 11.83 10.69
C GLU A 411 22.98 12.13 11.51
N ALA A 412 22.55 13.40 11.60
CA ALA A 412 21.33 13.79 12.30
C ALA A 412 20.06 13.21 11.66
N VAL A 413 20.02 13.09 10.33
CA VAL A 413 18.93 12.42 9.60
C VAL A 413 18.93 10.92 9.87
N ILE A 414 20.08 10.25 9.84
CA ILE A 414 20.19 8.82 10.13
C ILE A 414 19.76 8.55 11.57
N ASN A 415 20.28 9.33 12.52
CA ASN A 415 19.98 9.14 13.94
C ASN A 415 18.48 9.32 14.24
N ARG A 416 17.83 10.37 13.72
CA ARG A 416 16.41 10.65 14.03
C ARG A 416 15.42 9.98 13.07
N GLY A 417 15.87 9.60 11.88
CA GLY A 417 15.00 9.38 10.74
C GLY A 417 14.42 10.68 10.17
N MET A 418 13.39 10.55 9.33
CA MET A 418 12.67 11.67 8.70
C MET A 418 11.20 11.67 9.14
N PRO A 419 10.85 12.40 10.21
CA PRO A 419 9.48 12.47 10.72
C PRO A 419 8.42 12.76 9.65
N GLY A 420 7.31 12.02 9.70
CA GLY A 420 6.26 12.08 8.68
C GLY A 420 6.67 11.48 7.33
N THR A 421 7.59 10.51 7.34
CA THR A 421 7.91 9.61 6.22
C THR A 421 8.07 8.18 6.77
N SER A 422 8.43 7.20 5.94
CA SER A 422 8.73 5.83 6.39
C SER A 422 10.19 5.61 6.82
N MET A 423 11.05 6.62 6.70
CA MET A 423 12.43 6.55 7.17
C MET A 423 12.46 6.76 8.69
N THR A 424 12.56 5.66 9.43
CA THR A 424 12.60 5.63 10.91
C THR A 424 13.97 6.01 11.45
N SER A 425 14.03 6.17 12.78
CA SER A 425 15.26 6.36 13.54
C SER A 425 16.19 5.15 13.42
N PHE A 426 17.50 5.41 13.38
CA PHE A 426 18.57 4.41 13.50
C PHE A 426 19.40 4.65 14.79
N GLU A 427 18.78 5.20 15.83
CA GLU A 427 19.42 5.48 17.13
C GLU A 427 20.01 4.24 17.82
N ASP A 428 19.52 3.04 17.46
CA ASP A 428 20.04 1.76 17.97
C ASP A 428 21.42 1.40 17.41
N LEU A 429 21.84 2.02 16.30
CA LEU A 429 23.19 1.83 15.76
C LEU A 429 24.22 2.61 16.57
N SER A 430 25.45 2.09 16.66
CA SER A 430 26.55 2.83 17.29
C SER A 430 26.84 4.13 16.53
N GLN A 431 27.36 5.14 17.24
CA GLN A 431 27.74 6.41 16.61
C GLN A 431 28.76 6.22 15.47
N ASP A 432 29.69 5.26 15.61
CA ASP A 432 30.64 4.93 14.54
C ASP A 432 29.94 4.33 13.31
N ALA A 433 28.93 3.48 13.50
CA ALA A 433 28.14 2.92 12.42
C ALA A 433 27.30 4.01 11.71
N GLN A 434 26.66 4.91 12.46
CA GLN A 434 25.92 6.04 11.89
C GLN A 434 26.84 6.97 11.08
N ARG A 435 28.05 7.24 11.58
CA ARG A 435 29.08 8.01 10.88
C ARG A 435 29.53 7.34 9.58
N LEU A 436 29.77 6.03 9.59
CA LEU A 436 30.13 5.28 8.38
C LEU A 436 29.01 5.30 7.35
N LEU A 437 27.75 5.15 7.76
CA LEU A 437 26.59 5.30 6.88
C LEU A 437 26.51 6.69 6.26
N ALA A 438 26.71 7.75 7.05
CA ALA A 438 26.70 9.12 6.56
C ALA A 438 27.80 9.36 5.51
N GLN A 439 29.00 8.82 5.73
CA GLN A 439 30.10 8.88 4.76
C GLN A 439 29.76 8.15 3.47
N GLU A 440 29.13 6.98 3.55
CA GLU A 440 28.72 6.22 2.35
C GLU A 440 27.64 6.96 1.56
N VAL A 441 26.64 7.56 2.23
CA VAL A 441 25.63 8.40 1.59
C VAL A 441 26.26 9.58 0.84
N LEU A 442 27.24 10.27 1.46
CA LEU A 442 27.95 11.38 0.83
C LEU A 442 28.88 10.91 -0.31
N ARG A 443 29.43 9.69 -0.23
CA ARG A 443 30.20 9.06 -1.31
C ARG A 443 29.31 8.80 -2.53
N LEU A 444 28.13 8.20 -2.34
CA LEU A 444 27.13 7.96 -3.40
C LEU A 444 26.69 9.27 -4.07
N ARG A 445 26.53 10.35 -3.30
CA ARG A 445 26.24 11.69 -3.85
C ARG A 445 27.35 12.19 -4.78
N ARG A 446 28.62 12.07 -4.37
CA ARG A 446 29.77 12.48 -5.19
C ARG A 446 29.86 11.67 -6.48
N GLU A 447 29.65 10.37 -6.38
CA GLU A 447 29.63 9.46 -7.53
C GLU A 447 28.51 9.81 -8.51
N GLY A 448 27.30 10.05 -8.00
CA GLY A 448 26.15 10.45 -8.80
C GLY A 448 26.35 11.74 -9.59
N ILE A 449 26.88 12.78 -8.95
CA ILE A 449 27.20 14.06 -9.60
C ILE A 449 28.28 13.90 -10.65
N ARG A 450 29.31 13.08 -10.37
CA ARG A 450 30.36 12.77 -11.34
C ARG A 450 29.78 12.12 -12.59
N GLU A 451 28.95 11.09 -12.41
CA GLU A 451 28.32 10.37 -13.53
C GLU A 451 27.41 11.26 -14.35
N GLU A 452 26.58 12.09 -13.71
CA GLU A 452 25.68 13.03 -14.38
C GLU A 452 26.47 14.04 -15.22
N TYR A 453 27.52 14.63 -14.66
CA TYR A 453 28.35 15.59 -15.38
C TYR A 453 29.12 14.95 -16.55
N VAL A 454 29.71 13.77 -16.34
CA VAL A 454 30.40 13.02 -17.40
C VAL A 454 29.43 12.58 -18.51
N ALA A 455 28.19 12.20 -18.17
CA ALA A 455 27.18 11.87 -19.16
C ALA A 455 26.79 13.08 -20.02
N MET A 456 26.61 14.25 -19.39
CA MET A 456 26.34 15.51 -20.08
C MET A 456 27.46 15.86 -21.08
N LEU A 457 28.74 15.81 -20.66
CA LEU A 457 29.88 16.08 -21.55
C LEU A 457 29.90 15.15 -22.76
N LYS A 458 29.62 13.86 -22.55
CA LYS A 458 29.54 12.87 -23.65
C LYS A 458 28.40 13.18 -24.63
N GLU A 459 27.25 13.63 -24.12
CA GLU A 459 26.10 13.98 -24.96
C GLU A 459 26.37 15.22 -25.81
N GLU A 460 27.07 16.21 -25.24
CA GLU A 460 27.48 17.44 -25.94
C GLU A 460 28.69 17.25 -26.86
N GLY A 461 29.33 16.08 -26.82
CA GLY A 461 30.53 15.77 -27.61
C GLY A 461 31.80 16.48 -27.13
N GLU A 462 31.81 16.92 -25.89
CA GLU A 462 32.93 17.60 -25.24
C GLU A 462 33.99 16.60 -24.73
N GLU A 463 35.25 17.05 -24.63
CA GLU A 463 36.33 16.25 -24.06
C GLU A 463 36.17 16.09 -22.55
N ILE A 464 36.45 14.88 -22.03
CA ILE A 464 36.36 14.61 -20.58
C ILE A 464 37.72 14.88 -19.95
N ASP A 465 37.87 16.06 -19.35
CA ASP A 465 39.00 16.38 -18.47
C ASP A 465 38.66 16.01 -17.01
N GLU A 466 39.42 15.06 -16.44
CA GLU A 466 39.20 14.61 -15.05
C GLU A 466 39.45 15.71 -14.01
N HIS A 467 40.29 16.71 -14.29
CA HIS A 467 40.48 17.85 -13.41
C HIS A 467 39.22 18.72 -13.32
N ASP A 468 38.59 18.99 -14.46
CA ASP A 468 37.35 19.75 -14.54
C ASP A 468 36.18 19.00 -13.89
N VAL A 469 36.08 17.70 -14.16
CA VAL A 469 35.10 16.81 -13.51
C VAL A 469 35.26 16.86 -11.99
N GLN A 470 36.48 16.73 -11.48
CA GLN A 470 36.75 16.77 -10.05
C GLN A 470 36.40 18.14 -9.44
N ALA A 471 36.75 19.24 -10.12
CA ALA A 471 36.43 20.59 -9.66
C ALA A 471 34.91 20.83 -9.58
N VAL A 472 34.14 20.33 -10.55
CA VAL A 472 32.66 20.40 -10.54
C VAL A 472 32.07 19.57 -9.41
N VAL A 473 32.55 18.32 -9.23
CA VAL A 473 32.11 17.46 -8.13
C VAL A 473 32.39 18.12 -6.78
N GLU A 474 33.58 18.68 -6.57
CA GLU A 474 33.93 19.39 -5.34
C GLU A 474 33.03 20.60 -5.12
N HIS A 475 32.77 21.39 -6.16
CA HIS A 475 31.90 22.56 -6.08
C HIS A 475 30.46 22.21 -5.68
N LEU A 476 29.92 21.12 -6.22
CA LEU A 476 28.53 20.70 -6.03
C LEU A 476 28.30 19.77 -4.84
N THR A 477 29.37 19.31 -4.16
CA THR A 477 29.25 18.38 -3.03
C THR A 477 29.95 18.83 -1.75
N THR A 478 30.69 19.94 -1.77
CA THR A 478 31.39 20.44 -0.58
C THR A 478 30.56 21.55 0.11
N PRO A 479 30.16 21.35 1.37
CA PRO A 479 29.43 22.38 2.11
C PRO A 479 30.31 23.61 2.34
N ARG A 480 29.70 24.80 2.25
CA ARG A 480 30.33 26.07 2.65
C ARG A 480 30.11 26.33 4.14
N GLU A 481 30.28 27.59 4.56
CA GLU A 481 30.05 28.02 5.95
C GLU A 481 28.72 27.50 6.49
N VAL A 482 28.81 26.80 7.62
CA VAL A 482 27.69 26.30 8.40
C VAL A 482 27.04 27.45 9.14
N ILE A 483 25.73 27.64 8.93
CA ILE A 483 24.98 28.72 9.55
C ILE A 483 24.99 28.54 11.07
N GLN A 484 25.56 29.52 11.77
CA GLN A 484 25.51 29.58 13.22
C GLN A 484 24.11 30.02 13.66
N VAL A 485 23.34 29.08 14.20
CA VAL A 485 21.98 29.37 14.67
C VAL A 485 22.06 30.20 15.96
N PRO A 486 21.41 31.38 16.01
CA PRO A 486 21.40 32.19 17.22
C PRO A 486 20.70 31.47 18.39
N ARG A 487 21.07 31.83 19.62
CA ARG A 487 20.37 31.32 20.81
C ARG A 487 18.91 31.78 20.83
N PHE A 488 18.00 30.84 21.03
CA PHE A 488 16.58 31.13 21.20
C PHE A 488 16.28 31.63 22.62
N GLY A 489 15.59 32.77 22.71
CA GLY A 489 14.95 33.21 23.94
C GLY A 489 13.65 32.44 24.20
N PRO A 490 13.00 32.62 25.36
CA PRO A 490 11.71 32.01 25.63
C PRO A 490 10.64 32.55 24.68
N ALA A 491 9.78 31.64 24.19
CA ALA A 491 8.58 32.03 23.45
C ALA A 491 7.67 32.85 24.38
N ASN A 492 7.24 34.02 23.93
CA ASN A 492 6.28 34.86 24.66
C ASN A 492 5.26 35.45 23.69
N SER A 493 4.16 35.98 24.21
CA SER A 493 3.05 36.47 23.40
C SER A 493 3.48 37.51 22.34
N LYS A 494 4.45 38.38 22.68
CA LYS A 494 4.95 39.42 21.76
C LYS A 494 5.77 38.83 20.62
N THR A 495 6.65 37.86 20.89
CA THR A 495 7.45 37.21 19.83
C THR A 495 6.58 36.34 18.91
N ILE A 496 5.58 35.66 19.47
CA ILE A 496 4.60 34.87 18.71
C ILE A 496 3.73 35.77 17.83
N GLU A 497 3.24 36.90 18.35
CA GLU A 497 2.42 37.85 17.58
C GLU A 497 3.21 38.49 16.43
N LYS A 498 4.47 38.87 16.68
CA LYS A 498 5.40 39.33 15.63
C LYS A 498 5.61 38.24 14.58
N GLY A 499 5.81 37.00 15.00
CA GLY A 499 5.93 35.83 14.12
C GLY A 499 4.69 35.60 13.25
N LYS A 500 3.49 35.75 13.83
CA LYS A 500 2.22 35.68 13.11
C LYS A 500 2.12 36.73 12.01
N GLY A 501 2.52 37.98 12.28
CA GLY A 501 2.57 39.02 11.26
C GLY A 501 3.55 38.69 10.13
N LEU A 502 4.70 38.09 10.46
CA LEU A 502 5.69 37.63 9.49
C LEU A 502 5.17 36.48 8.63
N TYR A 503 4.41 35.55 9.20
CA TYR A 503 3.83 34.41 8.48
C TYR A 503 2.99 34.85 7.27
N PHE A 504 2.14 35.86 7.44
CA PHE A 504 1.35 36.43 6.35
C PHE A 504 2.19 37.32 5.41
N SER A 505 3.11 38.12 5.95
CA SER A 505 3.91 39.02 5.09
C SER A 505 4.95 38.28 4.24
N GLN A 506 5.41 37.11 4.68
CA GLN A 506 6.24 36.19 3.90
C GLN A 506 5.42 35.19 3.08
N THR A 507 4.08 35.35 3.01
CA THR A 507 3.16 34.52 2.22
C THR A 507 3.18 33.03 2.56
N CYS A 508 3.54 32.66 3.80
CA CYS A 508 3.57 31.26 4.24
C CYS A 508 2.16 30.64 4.21
N ASP A 509 1.12 31.44 4.40
CA ASP A 509 -0.29 31.05 4.40
C ASP A 509 -0.78 30.54 3.03
N SER A 510 -0.14 30.96 1.93
CA SER A 510 -0.50 30.51 0.58
C SER A 510 -0.34 28.99 0.38
N CYS A 511 0.58 28.37 1.11
CA CYS A 511 0.81 26.93 1.08
C CYS A 511 0.34 26.26 2.38
N HIS A 512 0.65 26.85 3.54
CA HIS A 512 0.38 26.25 4.84
C HIS A 512 -1.01 26.61 5.41
N GLY A 513 -1.83 27.37 4.68
CA GLY A 513 -3.14 27.82 5.14
C GLY A 513 -3.06 28.93 6.20
N LYS A 514 -4.19 29.58 6.50
CA LYS A 514 -4.21 30.68 7.49
C LYS A 514 -4.07 30.21 8.93
N ASP A 515 -4.39 28.95 9.19
CA ASP A 515 -4.38 28.30 10.49
C ASP A 515 -3.24 27.27 10.64
N GLY A 516 -2.46 27.03 9.59
CA GLY A 516 -1.33 26.10 9.59
C GLY A 516 -1.64 24.68 9.10
N HIS A 517 -2.90 24.34 8.77
CA HIS A 517 -3.26 22.97 8.35
C HIS A 517 -2.83 22.58 6.93
N GLY A 518 -2.36 23.55 6.12
CA GLY A 518 -2.04 23.35 4.72
C GLY A 518 -3.26 23.42 3.79
N ASP A 519 -3.05 23.90 2.57
CA ASP A 519 -4.09 23.85 1.53
C ASP A 519 -4.08 22.47 0.84
N GLN A 520 -5.15 21.70 1.01
CA GLN A 520 -5.32 20.36 0.43
C GLN A 520 -5.67 20.37 -1.07
N ASN A 521 -6.03 21.52 -1.63
CA ASN A 521 -6.35 21.68 -3.05
C ASN A 521 -5.16 22.22 -3.85
N LEU A 522 -4.06 22.57 -3.18
CA LEU A 522 -2.86 23.08 -3.83
C LEU A 522 -1.98 21.91 -4.30
N LEU A 523 -1.94 21.69 -5.61
CA LEU A 523 -1.01 20.74 -6.22
C LEU A 523 0.41 21.30 -6.21
N LEU A 524 1.31 20.60 -5.53
CA LEU A 524 2.72 20.94 -5.47
C LEU A 524 3.57 19.80 -6.01
N PHE A 525 4.70 20.14 -6.60
CA PHE A 525 5.64 19.17 -7.17
C PHE A 525 7.06 19.44 -6.68
N ASP A 526 7.79 18.36 -6.41
CA ASP A 526 9.23 18.45 -6.18
C ASP A 526 10.01 18.63 -7.49
N ASP A 527 11.34 18.79 -7.42
CA ASP A 527 12.17 18.98 -8.62
C ASP A 527 12.11 17.81 -9.61
N ARG A 528 11.73 16.62 -9.14
CA ARG A 528 11.52 15.40 -9.96
C ARG A 528 10.10 15.32 -10.51
N ARG A 529 9.31 16.38 -10.39
CA ARG A 529 7.89 16.45 -10.75
C ARG A 529 7.03 15.42 -10.03
N ARG A 530 7.46 14.93 -8.86
CA ARG A 530 6.64 14.05 -8.04
C ARG A 530 5.69 14.90 -7.20
N PRO A 531 4.42 14.47 -7.06
CA PRO A 531 3.45 15.19 -6.24
C PRO A 531 3.95 15.26 -4.79
N THR A 532 3.75 16.40 -4.17
CA THR A 532 4.06 16.69 -2.77
C THR A 532 3.01 17.66 -2.23
N ARG A 533 3.11 18.02 -0.96
CA ARG A 533 2.21 19.00 -0.33
C ARG A 533 2.90 19.83 0.73
N ALA A 534 2.25 20.93 1.07
CA ALA A 534 2.59 21.68 2.26
C ALA A 534 2.35 20.83 3.51
N ARG A 535 3.22 21.02 4.51
CA ARG A 535 3.11 20.35 5.80
C ARG A 535 1.96 20.96 6.60
N ASP A 536 1.14 20.11 7.23
CA ASP A 536 0.24 20.53 8.30
C ASP A 536 1.09 20.86 9.53
N LEU A 537 1.25 22.15 9.83
CA LEU A 537 2.07 22.66 10.94
C LEU A 537 1.38 22.48 12.30
N VAL A 538 0.10 22.13 12.31
CA VAL A 538 -0.71 21.97 13.54
C VAL A 538 -0.68 20.53 14.00
N CYS A 539 -0.91 19.59 13.09
CA CYS A 539 -1.14 18.19 13.43
C CYS A 539 -0.03 17.26 12.99
N GLU A 540 0.93 17.63 12.13
CA GLU A 540 2.01 16.71 11.75
C GLU A 540 3.33 17.04 12.44
N PRO A 541 4.20 16.04 12.66
CA PRO A 541 5.53 16.30 13.21
C PRO A 541 6.34 17.21 12.27
N PHE A 542 7.26 18.04 12.75
CA PHE A 542 8.15 18.78 11.84
C PHE A 542 9.20 17.86 11.22
N ARG A 543 9.40 17.94 9.90
CA ARG A 543 10.31 17.02 9.16
C ARG A 543 11.77 17.08 9.63
N GLY A 544 12.23 18.24 10.11
CA GLY A 544 13.56 18.41 10.69
C GLY A 544 13.64 18.21 12.20
N GLY A 545 12.53 17.86 12.86
CA GLY A 545 12.40 17.87 14.32
C GLY A 545 11.70 19.14 14.86
N HIS A 546 11.20 19.05 16.10
CA HIS A 546 10.43 20.12 16.77
C HIS A 546 11.32 21.19 17.45
N GLU A 547 12.63 20.99 17.42
CA GLU A 547 13.61 21.93 17.97
C GLU A 547 13.60 23.26 17.19
N PRO A 548 13.67 24.41 17.87
CA PRO A 548 13.59 25.71 17.21
C PRO A 548 14.72 25.94 16.20
N GLU A 549 15.91 25.40 16.44
CA GLU A 549 17.04 25.47 15.54
C GLU A 549 16.77 24.76 14.21
N ALA A 550 16.09 23.60 14.26
CA ALA A 550 15.75 22.84 13.06
C ALA A 550 14.74 23.60 12.18
N ILE A 551 13.70 24.16 12.81
CA ILE A 551 12.66 24.95 12.12
C ILE A 551 13.25 26.24 11.55
N TYR A 552 14.12 26.91 12.32
CA TYR A 552 14.84 28.10 11.87
C TYR A 552 15.63 27.85 10.59
N LEU A 553 16.37 26.75 10.52
CA LEU A 553 17.12 26.39 9.32
C LEU A 553 16.18 26.10 8.14
N ARG A 554 14.99 25.52 8.36
CA ARG A 554 14.00 25.28 7.28
C ARG A 554 13.39 26.57 6.73
N ILE A 555 13.22 27.58 7.57
CA ILE A 555 12.73 28.90 7.15
C ILE A 555 13.83 29.63 6.36
N LEU A 556 15.05 29.67 6.91
CA LEU A 556 16.15 30.45 6.35
C LEU A 556 16.72 29.83 5.07
N LEU A 557 16.95 28.51 5.05
CA LEU A 557 17.56 27.78 3.93
C LEU A 557 16.54 27.05 3.06
N GLY A 558 15.26 27.05 3.45
CA GLY A 558 14.21 26.29 2.77
C GLY A 558 14.35 24.79 2.98
N MET A 559 13.69 24.02 2.11
CA MET A 559 13.94 22.59 1.94
C MET A 559 14.32 22.33 0.48
N PRO A 560 15.63 22.25 0.15
CA PRO A 560 16.09 22.04 -1.21
C PRO A 560 15.44 20.81 -1.84
N GLY A 561 15.16 20.88 -3.15
CA GLY A 561 14.45 19.81 -3.85
C GLY A 561 12.93 19.86 -3.70
N THR A 562 12.38 20.79 -2.91
CA THR A 562 10.94 20.88 -2.64
C THR A 562 10.40 22.28 -2.93
N PRO A 563 9.07 22.46 -3.02
CA PRO A 563 8.45 23.78 -3.17
C PRO A 563 8.70 24.74 -2.00
N HIS A 564 9.21 24.29 -0.85
CA HIS A 564 9.39 25.16 0.32
C HIS A 564 10.65 26.03 0.16
N PRO A 565 10.49 27.34 -0.11
CA PRO A 565 11.59 28.20 -0.49
C PRO A 565 12.45 28.61 0.72
N ALA A 566 13.66 29.09 0.43
CA ALA A 566 14.52 29.76 1.39
C ALA A 566 14.12 31.24 1.51
N ILE A 567 13.94 31.75 2.72
CA ILE A 567 13.68 33.17 2.96
C ILE A 567 14.99 33.84 3.37
N LYS A 568 15.70 34.45 2.42
CA LYS A 568 17.00 35.11 2.68
C LYS A 568 16.90 36.58 3.09
N SER A 569 15.73 37.21 2.87
CA SER A 569 15.49 38.64 3.14
C SER A 569 15.20 38.96 4.60
N ILE A 570 14.95 37.95 5.42
CA ILE A 570 14.54 38.07 6.82
C ILE A 570 15.75 38.19 7.75
N THR A 571 15.67 39.06 8.76
CA THR A 571 16.72 39.14 9.79
C THR A 571 16.65 37.96 10.75
N HIS A 572 17.76 37.67 11.46
CA HIS A 572 17.79 36.60 12.47
C HIS A 572 16.68 36.74 13.53
N GLU A 573 16.42 37.96 14.02
CA GLU A 573 15.37 38.22 15.03
C GLU A 573 13.95 37.97 14.47
N GLN A 574 13.72 38.34 13.21
CA GLN A 574 12.46 38.06 12.54
C GLN A 574 12.27 36.55 12.32
N CYS A 575 13.32 35.84 11.89
CA CYS A 575 13.27 34.39 11.70
C CYS A 575 13.00 33.66 13.02
N ILE A 576 13.63 34.08 14.13
CA ILE A 576 13.33 33.57 15.48
C ILE A 576 11.85 33.76 15.84
N SER A 577 11.30 34.95 15.58
CA SER A 577 9.89 35.24 15.85
C SER A 577 8.96 34.34 15.02
N LEU A 578 9.26 34.15 13.73
CA LEU A 578 8.51 33.26 12.85
C LEU A 578 8.60 31.79 13.29
N THR A 579 9.78 31.32 13.69
CA THR A 579 9.98 29.99 14.29
C THR A 579 9.11 29.79 15.54
N HIS A 580 9.05 30.77 16.45
CA HIS A 580 8.20 30.67 17.64
C HIS A 580 6.71 30.57 17.27
N TYR A 581 6.26 31.32 16.26
CA TYR A 581 4.88 31.23 15.79
C TYR A 581 4.57 29.87 15.17
N CYS A 582 5.42 29.36 14.27
CA CYS A 582 5.23 28.03 13.68
C CYS A 582 5.18 26.92 14.76
N ARG A 583 6.02 27.00 15.80
CA ARG A 583 5.96 26.08 16.94
C ARG A 583 4.69 26.23 17.76
N ALA A 584 4.17 27.45 17.93
CA ALA A 584 2.95 27.70 18.68
C ALA A 584 1.68 27.19 17.97
N LEU A 585 1.75 26.90 16.66
CA LEU A 585 0.66 26.24 15.91
C LEU A 585 0.56 24.74 16.22
N ALA A 586 1.69 24.09 16.51
CA ALA A 586 1.75 22.65 16.69
C ALA A 586 0.97 22.20 17.95
N ARG A 587 0.25 21.09 17.81
CA ARG A 587 -0.53 20.44 18.87
C ARG A 587 0.00 19.04 19.14
N GLU A 588 -0.08 18.63 20.39
CA GLU A 588 0.19 17.26 20.82
C GLU A 588 -1.13 16.53 21.17
N PRO A 589 -1.27 15.24 20.84
CA PRO A 589 -0.31 14.42 20.08
C PRO A 589 -0.31 14.76 18.59
N THR A 590 0.88 14.70 17.96
CA THR A 590 0.96 14.78 16.49
C THR A 590 0.34 13.55 15.81
N ARG A 591 -0.33 13.79 14.69
CA ARG A 591 -0.89 12.80 13.77
C ARG A 591 0.19 12.30 12.82
N THR A 592 0.44 10.99 12.83
CA THR A 592 1.26 10.33 11.82
C THR A 592 0.38 9.79 10.71
N LEU A 593 0.76 10.07 9.46
CA LEU A 593 0.03 9.60 8.30
C LEU A 593 0.70 8.39 7.65
N THR A 594 -0.09 7.43 7.17
CA THR A 594 0.35 6.28 6.38
C THR A 594 0.87 6.70 5.00
N ASN A 595 1.58 5.82 4.31
CA ASN A 595 2.03 6.09 2.93
C ASN A 595 0.86 6.45 2.00
N HIS A 596 -0.25 5.71 2.11
CA HIS A 596 -1.47 5.95 1.34
C HIS A 596 -2.09 7.31 1.64
N GLN A 597 -2.30 7.64 2.93
CA GLN A 597 -2.81 8.95 3.35
C GLN A 597 -1.95 10.10 2.82
N ARG A 598 -0.61 9.97 2.90
CA ARG A 598 0.31 11.00 2.40
C ARG A 598 0.22 11.14 0.88
N ALA A 599 0.11 10.02 0.15
CA ALA A 599 -0.05 10.03 -1.30
C ALA A 599 -1.36 10.71 -1.72
N LEU A 600 -2.50 10.29 -1.15
CA LEU A 600 -3.82 10.88 -1.42
C LEU A 600 -3.84 12.40 -1.19
N GLN A 601 -3.26 12.85 -0.07
CA GLN A 601 -3.22 14.28 0.25
C GLN A 601 -2.28 15.08 -0.66
N ALA A 602 -1.25 14.45 -1.22
CA ALA A 602 -0.30 15.12 -2.11
C ALA A 602 -0.76 15.14 -3.57
N THR A 603 -1.53 14.14 -4.00
CA THR A 603 -2.13 14.11 -5.34
C THR A 603 -3.47 14.82 -5.38
N GLY A 604 -4.16 14.99 -4.25
CA GLY A 604 -5.49 15.59 -4.18
C GLY A 604 -6.59 14.65 -4.69
N HIS A 605 -7.80 14.81 -4.18
CA HIS A 605 -8.97 13.99 -4.58
C HIS A 605 -9.33 14.16 -6.08
N ALA A 606 -9.05 15.35 -6.65
CA ALA A 606 -9.32 15.68 -8.04
C ALA A 606 -8.39 14.96 -9.04
N TYR A 607 -7.14 14.68 -8.68
CA TYR A 607 -6.19 13.99 -9.56
C TYR A 607 -6.53 12.51 -9.72
N LEU A 608 -6.94 11.84 -8.64
CA LEU A 608 -7.35 10.44 -8.67
C LEU A 608 -8.69 10.22 -9.37
N SER A 609 -9.60 11.19 -9.30
CA SER A 609 -10.85 11.20 -10.05
C SER A 609 -10.68 11.61 -11.52
N ALA A 610 -9.53 12.18 -11.88
CA ALA A 610 -9.17 12.55 -13.26
C ALA A 610 -8.28 11.51 -13.96
N LEU A 611 -7.85 10.44 -13.27
CA LEU A 611 -7.24 9.29 -13.94
C LEU A 611 -8.31 8.63 -14.84
N PRO A 612 -8.01 8.35 -16.13
CA PRO A 612 -8.97 7.72 -17.02
C PRO A 612 -9.38 6.36 -16.45
N ASP A 613 -10.69 6.10 -16.35
CA ASP A 613 -11.20 4.77 -16.04
C ASP A 613 -10.80 3.83 -17.19
N PRO A 614 -10.01 2.76 -16.95
CA PRO A 614 -9.60 1.82 -17.98
C PRO A 614 -10.78 1.05 -18.61
N ARG A 615 -12.00 1.22 -18.09
CA ARG A 615 -13.25 0.68 -18.64
C ARG A 615 -14.00 1.66 -19.54
N ARG A 616 -13.52 2.89 -19.75
CA ARG A 616 -14.14 3.80 -20.71
C ARG A 616 -13.82 3.34 -22.15
N PRO A 617 -14.84 3.17 -23.01
CA PRO A 617 -14.66 2.67 -24.38
C PRO A 617 -13.88 3.61 -25.30
N GLU A 618 -13.53 4.80 -24.82
CA GLU A 618 -12.85 5.87 -25.57
C GLU A 618 -11.36 5.55 -25.88
N TYR A 619 -10.80 4.45 -25.33
CA TYR A 619 -9.42 4.01 -25.53
C TYR A 619 -9.27 2.61 -26.14
N ALA A 620 -10.34 2.02 -26.68
CA ALA A 620 -10.21 0.82 -27.52
C ALA A 620 -9.52 1.18 -28.84
N GLU A 621 -8.52 0.38 -29.26
CA GLU A 621 -7.78 0.58 -30.50
C GLU A 621 -8.71 0.85 -31.70
N PRO A 622 -8.34 1.75 -32.63
CA PRO A 622 -9.19 2.03 -33.78
C PRO A 622 -9.20 0.83 -34.72
N THR A 623 -10.31 0.09 -34.74
CA THR A 623 -10.60 -0.84 -35.82
C THR A 623 -10.69 -0.07 -37.13
N HIS A 624 -9.87 -0.46 -38.10
CA HIS A 624 -9.95 -0.02 -39.47
C HIS A 624 -11.38 -0.21 -40.01
N GLU A 625 -12.08 0.88 -40.34
CA GLU A 625 -12.84 1.04 -41.60
C GLU A 625 -13.50 2.42 -41.72
N SER A 626 -13.64 2.84 -42.98
CA SER A 626 -13.99 4.17 -43.46
C SER A 626 -15.43 4.61 -43.21
N SER A 627 -15.67 5.90 -42.89
CA SER A 627 -16.39 6.85 -43.78
C SER A 627 -16.74 8.19 -43.10
N SER A 628 -16.65 9.25 -43.91
CA SER A 628 -17.18 10.62 -43.82
C SER A 628 -18.09 11.04 -42.64
N ALA A 629 -17.73 12.14 -41.95
CA ALA A 629 -18.36 13.47 -42.12
C ALA A 629 -18.14 14.45 -40.93
N ARG A 630 -17.61 15.64 -41.26
CA ARG A 630 -17.91 17.02 -40.77
C ARG A 630 -18.10 17.37 -39.27
N HIS A 631 -17.22 18.30 -38.86
CA HIS A 631 -17.46 19.63 -38.23
C HIS A 631 -17.66 19.80 -36.70
N GLY A 632 -16.80 20.67 -36.14
CA GLY A 632 -16.99 21.51 -34.94
C GLY A 632 -16.44 20.89 -33.65
N GLY A 633 -15.42 21.37 -32.94
CA GLY A 633 -14.76 22.67 -32.89
C GLY A 633 -14.83 23.21 -31.45
N SER A 634 -13.74 23.11 -30.67
CA SER A 634 -13.36 24.10 -29.65
C SER A 634 -11.98 23.84 -29.01
N PRO A 635 -11.33 24.90 -28.49
CA PRO A 635 -9.87 25.04 -28.46
C PRO A 635 -9.28 24.98 -27.03
N ILE A 636 -7.95 24.96 -26.93
CA ILE A 636 -7.09 25.78 -26.03
C ILE A 636 -5.69 25.13 -26.03
N TYR A 637 -4.72 25.76 -26.70
CA TYR A 637 -3.29 25.78 -26.35
C TYR A 637 -2.59 26.76 -27.29
N ALA A 638 -2.07 27.87 -26.75
CA ALA A 638 -0.81 28.51 -27.15
C ALA A 638 -0.77 29.96 -26.63
N SER A 639 0.13 30.25 -25.69
CA SER A 639 1.25 31.16 -25.97
C SER A 639 1.99 31.49 -24.67
N ALA A 640 3.27 31.16 -24.61
CA ALA A 640 4.27 31.98 -23.93
C ALA A 640 5.67 31.44 -24.26
N LEU A 641 6.28 31.93 -25.34
CA LEU A 641 7.73 31.96 -25.44
C LEU A 641 8.20 33.15 -26.28
N GLN A 642 9.25 33.78 -25.75
CA GLN A 642 10.20 34.69 -26.37
C GLN A 642 9.80 36.16 -26.57
N LYS A 643 10.40 37.03 -25.74
CA LYS A 643 11.20 38.17 -26.22
C LYS A 643 12.40 38.42 -25.31
N LYS A 644 13.60 38.34 -25.88
CA LYS A 644 14.81 39.05 -25.41
C LYS A 644 14.98 40.35 -26.24
N PRO A 645 15.79 41.32 -25.77
CA PRO A 645 15.61 42.74 -26.04
C PRO A 645 16.54 43.27 -27.13
N ALA A 646 16.19 44.43 -27.70
CA ALA A 646 17.16 45.34 -28.30
C ALA A 646 16.61 46.77 -28.38
N GLY A 647 17.39 47.72 -27.87
CA GLY A 647 17.78 48.90 -28.66
C GLY A 647 16.85 50.12 -28.66
N ALA A 648 17.22 51.08 -27.80
CA ALA A 648 17.09 52.53 -27.92
C ALA A 648 16.64 53.11 -29.28
N THR A 649 15.78 54.13 -29.23
CA THR A 649 16.18 55.54 -29.49
C THR A 649 14.98 56.51 -29.46
N HIS A 650 15.30 57.75 -29.08
CA HIS A 650 14.59 59.01 -29.30
C HIS A 650 13.38 59.38 -28.43
N ALA A 651 13.70 60.13 -27.36
CA ALA A 651 12.89 61.24 -26.90
C ALA A 651 13.12 62.46 -27.81
N ASN A 652 12.04 63.08 -28.28
CA ASN A 652 11.88 64.53 -28.33
C ASN A 652 10.43 64.91 -28.68
N GLY A 653 9.84 65.77 -27.85
CA GLY A 653 8.94 66.81 -28.31
C GLY A 653 7.47 66.70 -27.90
N SER A 654 7.12 67.56 -26.93
CA SER A 654 5.79 68.07 -26.53
C SER A 654 4.97 67.23 -25.54
#